data_AF-B6QUN2-F1
#
_entry.id   AF-B6QUN2-F1
#
_cell.length_a   1.000
_cell.length_b   1.000
_cell.length_c   1.000
_cell.angle_alpha   90.00
_cell.angle_beta   90.00
_cell.angle_gamma   90.00
#
_symmetry.space_group_name_H-M   'P 1'
#
loop_
_entity.id
_entity.type
_entity.pdbx_description
1 polymer ?
#
loop_
_entity_poly.entity_id
_entity_poly.type
_entity_poly.pdbx_seq_one_letter_code
_entity_poly.pdbx_strand_id
1 'polypeptide(L)'
;MAGLDVAGVVGTWVAAGIALIALVGIVSPIPRHQAIISIGPHNYGYVSQGIPVWPGVRLAQRVRAPRINKARKFDGEEWKSFDSKRLAIGDIKSIDTPASWVTFGAFLGGHSVEFEKDADIIVNEGAAFIPVSKAFLMTFALVGRFSDEQDRRRKLKGDGVRMWDRRASSLKPRDIELGNLRGQALPRVRSRPDIQIHGLTGSLYFISPGHSISGDRVKDSWSVIFVGESMLKPLEIPKDSISLETMGMLSLGFLPFKDRCFVNVLDPLDEDDNDSANSSVNSDEDVQTARGFRRRLSRKTAEDDDPDNIILPRTLVRTKNFINKDDSPISVIAYELQEIIVTEAEFLEWFSSQEDAKYLALYEMKLDVQTRQELRELADQTYVPAAAHWVRLKNALASYNSPRVEYFIRREDAQRIAYSLLDLSWHPEGYLIPGAAKENERASMMDLLCSISERTRPFVIRLKEGVSALELSSRDEKAFLDATEPVIRRAVSSPTRRALLQPLFAFDEFLRKLQHDRAEVQQMVGILMLTNAEFAELVYQSARHMTSLSQARVEIDLRTGVLTVPSAFGTVQTFEIDVHILYRASLQLGSQEKISVKHSDILKAALHAYLRSLMLASCYDAEPLIACFETMKSDIFYMA
;
A
#
# COMPACT_ATOMS: atom_id res chain seq x y z
N MET A 1 -48.10 75.52 -16.48
CA MET A 1 -47.05 74.56 -16.84
C MET A 1 -45.95 74.64 -15.80
N ALA A 2 -46.01 73.77 -14.78
CA ALA A 2 -44.97 73.68 -13.75
C ALA A 2 -43.75 73.00 -14.37
N GLY A 3 -42.62 73.71 -14.42
CA GLY A 3 -41.35 73.12 -14.84
C GLY A 3 -40.93 72.07 -13.84
N LEU A 4 -40.78 70.83 -14.29
CA LEU A 4 -40.14 69.77 -13.53
C LEU A 4 -38.77 70.29 -13.08
N ASP A 5 -38.56 70.37 -11.76
CA ASP A 5 -37.29 70.76 -11.18
C ASP A 5 -36.27 69.63 -11.40
N VAL A 6 -35.64 69.68 -12.58
CA VAL A 6 -34.68 68.69 -13.06
C VAL A 6 -33.53 68.52 -12.04
N ALA A 7 -33.17 69.58 -11.31
CA ALA A 7 -32.13 69.52 -10.29
C ALA A 7 -32.56 68.64 -9.09
N GLY A 8 -33.82 68.74 -8.65
CA GLY A 8 -34.37 67.90 -7.60
C GLY A 8 -34.48 66.43 -8.00
N VAL A 9 -34.90 66.15 -9.24
CA VAL A 9 -34.98 64.79 -9.77
C VAL A 9 -33.59 64.17 -9.90
N VAL A 10 -32.61 64.91 -10.46
CA VAL A 10 -31.22 64.46 -10.57
C VAL A 10 -30.60 64.23 -9.19
N GLY A 11 -30.80 65.15 -8.24
CA GLY A 11 -30.31 65.00 -6.86
C GLY A 11 -30.89 63.76 -6.17
N THR A 12 -32.16 63.44 -6.40
CA THR A 12 -32.82 62.27 -5.82
C THR A 12 -32.28 60.95 -6.41
N TRP A 13 -32.01 60.90 -7.72
CA TRP A 13 -31.41 59.72 -8.36
C TRP A 13 -29.93 59.53 -7.97
N VAL A 14 -29.18 60.61 -7.79
CA VAL A 14 -27.81 60.56 -7.28
C VAL A 14 -27.80 60.06 -5.83
N ALA A 15 -28.69 60.59 -4.98
CA ALA A 15 -28.83 60.12 -3.60
C ALA A 15 -29.26 58.65 -3.52
N ALA A 16 -30.21 58.22 -4.37
CA ALA A 16 -30.62 56.83 -4.47
C ALA A 16 -29.48 55.92 -4.96
N GLY A 17 -28.67 56.39 -5.91
CA GLY A 17 -27.47 55.67 -6.38
C GLY A 17 -26.41 55.51 -5.29
N ILE A 18 -26.13 56.56 -4.52
CA ILE A 18 -25.20 56.52 -3.37
C ILE A 18 -25.74 55.59 -2.27
N ALA A 19 -27.06 55.65 -1.99
CA ALA A 19 -27.70 54.76 -1.02
C ALA A 19 -27.62 53.29 -1.45
N LEU A 20 -27.80 52.99 -2.75
CA LEU A 20 -27.63 51.64 -3.31
C LEU A 20 -26.18 51.15 -3.19
N ILE A 21 -25.20 52.02 -3.48
CA ILE A 21 -23.77 51.70 -3.33
C ILE A 21 -23.42 51.45 -1.85
N ALA A 22 -23.94 52.28 -0.93
CA ALA A 22 -23.74 52.10 0.50
C ALA A 22 -24.42 50.82 1.01
N LEU A 23 -25.61 50.48 0.52
CA LEU A 23 -26.33 49.27 0.88
C LEU A 23 -25.60 48.01 0.37
N VAL A 24 -25.03 48.04 -0.83
CA VAL A 24 -24.17 46.96 -1.34
C VAL A 24 -22.88 46.83 -0.51
N GLY A 25 -22.30 47.94 -0.05
CA GLY A 25 -21.12 47.95 0.82
C GLY A 25 -21.37 47.44 2.24
N ILE A 26 -22.58 47.66 2.78
CA ILE A 26 -22.99 47.25 4.13
C ILE A 26 -23.54 45.81 4.15
N VAL A 27 -24.24 45.39 3.09
CA VAL A 27 -24.92 44.08 3.03
C VAL A 27 -24.05 42.98 2.41
N SER A 28 -22.97 43.32 1.69
CA SER A 28 -22.02 42.31 1.22
C SER A 28 -21.16 41.78 2.38
N PRO A 29 -21.15 40.47 2.68
CA PRO A 29 -20.24 39.91 3.65
C PRO A 29 -18.80 40.00 3.11
N ILE A 30 -18.12 41.11 3.43
CA ILE A 30 -16.72 41.40 3.07
C ILE A 30 -15.78 40.20 3.28
N PRO A 31 -15.87 39.42 4.39
CA PRO A 31 -14.98 38.27 4.62
C PRO A 31 -15.19 37.15 3.59
N ARG A 32 -16.45 36.87 3.21
CA ARG A 32 -16.79 35.84 2.24
C ARG A 32 -16.31 36.22 0.84
N HIS A 33 -16.43 37.50 0.49
CA HIS A 33 -15.96 37.99 -0.79
C HIS A 33 -14.43 37.91 -0.92
N GLN A 34 -13.70 38.29 0.14
CA GLN A 34 -12.24 38.16 0.20
C GLN A 34 -11.78 36.69 0.08
N ALA A 35 -12.48 35.77 0.75
CA ALA A 35 -12.17 34.34 0.69
C ALA A 35 -12.49 33.70 -0.68
N ILE A 36 -13.49 34.21 -1.41
CA ILE A 36 -13.76 33.74 -2.78
C ILE A 36 -12.70 34.27 -3.75
N ILE A 37 -12.26 35.52 -3.57
CA ILE A 37 -11.17 36.09 -4.37
C ILE A 37 -9.86 35.34 -4.10
N SER A 38 -9.60 34.93 -2.86
CA SER A 38 -8.35 34.26 -2.50
C SER A 38 -8.18 32.91 -3.21
N ILE A 39 -9.26 32.22 -3.60
CA ILE A 39 -9.20 30.99 -4.41
C ILE A 39 -8.41 31.20 -5.72
N GLY A 40 -8.44 32.41 -6.26
CA GLY A 40 -7.67 32.80 -7.43
C GLY A 40 -8.35 32.50 -8.78
N PRO A 41 -7.72 32.94 -9.87
CA PRO A 41 -8.28 32.87 -11.23
C PRO A 41 -8.25 31.46 -11.82
N HIS A 42 -7.31 30.60 -11.39
CA HIS A 42 -7.14 29.24 -11.89
C HIS A 42 -7.85 28.23 -10.98
N ASN A 43 -9.18 28.15 -11.12
CA ASN A 43 -10.04 27.37 -10.19
C ASN A 43 -10.83 26.22 -10.85
N TYR A 44 -10.44 25.76 -12.03
CA TYR A 44 -11.08 24.63 -12.73
C TYR A 44 -12.60 24.74 -12.92
N GLY A 45 -13.14 25.96 -12.96
CA GLY A 45 -14.57 26.22 -13.10
C GLY A 45 -15.37 26.05 -11.80
N TYR A 46 -14.70 25.89 -10.66
CA TYR A 46 -15.33 25.85 -9.33
C TYR A 46 -15.80 27.23 -8.86
N VAL A 47 -15.31 28.33 -9.44
CA VAL A 47 -15.82 29.69 -9.16
C VAL A 47 -16.18 30.37 -10.47
N SER A 48 -17.41 30.90 -10.56
CA SER A 48 -17.82 31.65 -11.75
C SER A 48 -17.02 32.95 -11.88
N GLN A 49 -16.80 33.40 -13.12
CA GLN A 49 -16.02 34.62 -13.37
C GLN A 49 -16.61 35.87 -12.71
N GLY A 50 -17.92 35.90 -12.43
CA GLY A 50 -18.62 37.05 -11.85
C GLY A 50 -18.63 38.28 -12.77
N ILE A 51 -19.24 39.37 -12.31
CA ILE A 51 -19.28 40.65 -13.00
C ILE A 51 -18.21 41.57 -12.37
N PRO A 52 -17.20 42.03 -13.13
CA PRO A 52 -16.19 42.95 -12.60
C PRO A 52 -16.83 44.32 -12.34
N VAL A 53 -16.68 44.85 -11.13
CA VAL A 53 -17.23 46.16 -10.76
C VAL A 53 -16.11 47.15 -10.43
N TRP A 54 -15.05 46.71 -9.76
CA TRP A 54 -13.86 47.52 -9.42
C TRP A 54 -12.58 46.66 -9.54
N PRO A 55 -11.38 47.25 -9.63
CA PRO A 55 -10.12 46.50 -9.57
C PRO A 55 -10.07 45.60 -8.33
N GLY A 56 -10.03 44.28 -8.54
CA GLY A 56 -10.03 43.28 -7.48
C GLY A 56 -11.40 42.90 -6.90
N VAL A 57 -12.51 43.53 -7.31
CA VAL A 57 -13.87 43.23 -6.81
C VAL A 57 -14.78 42.77 -7.94
N ARG A 58 -15.27 41.52 -7.82
CA ARG A 58 -16.24 40.92 -8.76
C ARG A 58 -17.53 40.56 -8.03
N LEU A 59 -18.67 41.10 -8.45
CA LEU A 59 -19.97 40.74 -7.87
C LEU A 59 -20.58 39.51 -8.54
N ALA A 60 -21.56 38.89 -7.87
CA ALA A 60 -22.30 37.74 -8.37
C ALA A 60 -21.44 36.50 -8.73
N GLN A 61 -20.28 36.36 -8.08
CA GLN A 61 -19.51 35.12 -8.15
C GLN A 61 -20.30 33.99 -7.47
N ARG A 62 -20.47 32.88 -8.19
CA ARG A 62 -21.08 31.66 -7.67
C ARG A 62 -19.98 30.64 -7.46
N VAL A 63 -19.88 30.15 -6.23
CA VAL A 63 -19.01 29.02 -5.89
C VAL A 63 -19.77 27.74 -6.18
N ARG A 64 -19.12 26.81 -6.88
CA ARG A 64 -19.61 25.51 -7.29
C ARG A 64 -18.70 24.43 -6.71
N ALA A 65 -18.46 24.48 -5.40
CA ALA A 65 -17.50 23.60 -4.74
C ALA A 65 -17.97 22.13 -4.77
N PRO A 66 -17.04 21.16 -4.82
CA PRO A 66 -17.38 19.75 -4.85
C PRO A 66 -18.00 19.31 -3.52
N ARG A 67 -19.13 18.61 -3.59
CA ARG A 67 -19.82 18.06 -2.43
C ARG A 67 -19.26 16.69 -2.06
N ILE A 68 -18.23 16.71 -1.23
CA ILE A 68 -17.46 15.52 -0.82
C ILE A 68 -17.47 15.28 0.69
N ASN A 69 -18.41 15.93 1.40
CA ASN A 69 -18.57 15.84 2.85
C ASN A 69 -19.37 14.62 3.32
N LYS A 70 -20.06 13.93 2.41
CA LYS A 70 -20.82 12.71 2.72
C LYS A 70 -20.07 11.51 2.17
N ALA A 71 -19.84 10.52 3.03
CA ALA A 71 -19.37 9.21 2.59
C ALA A 71 -20.42 8.57 1.67
N ARG A 72 -19.95 7.85 0.65
CA ARG A 72 -20.78 7.04 -0.25
C ARG A 72 -20.01 5.82 -0.70
N LYS A 73 -20.72 4.82 -1.20
CA LYS A 73 -20.10 3.72 -1.95
C LYS A 73 -19.63 4.25 -3.30
N PHE A 74 -18.37 3.98 -3.64
CA PHE A 74 -17.79 4.36 -4.92
C PHE A 74 -18.15 3.33 -5.99
N ASP A 75 -18.44 3.81 -7.20
CA ASP A 75 -18.70 2.93 -8.34
C ASP A 75 -17.41 2.26 -8.79
N GLY A 76 -17.54 1.09 -9.40
CA GLY A 76 -16.41 0.28 -9.85
C GLY A 76 -15.59 0.93 -10.95
N GLU A 77 -16.11 1.85 -11.77
CA GLU A 77 -15.29 2.56 -12.77
C GLU A 77 -14.60 3.82 -12.24
N GLU A 78 -15.10 4.39 -11.14
CA GLU A 78 -14.41 5.47 -10.43
C GLU A 78 -13.07 4.93 -9.91
N TRP A 79 -12.06 5.81 -9.84
CA TRP A 79 -10.74 5.52 -9.27
C TRP A 79 -9.85 4.53 -10.04
N LYS A 80 -10.40 3.81 -11.03
CA LYS A 80 -9.63 2.79 -11.78
C LYS A 80 -8.46 3.35 -12.58
N SER A 81 -8.55 4.57 -13.10
CA SER A 81 -7.46 5.19 -13.85
C SER A 81 -7.31 6.66 -13.50
N PHE A 82 -6.17 7.24 -13.84
CA PHE A 82 -5.96 8.68 -13.75
C PHE A 82 -5.60 9.23 -15.12
N ASP A 83 -6.44 10.14 -15.63
CA ASP A 83 -6.19 10.84 -16.89
C ASP A 83 -6.08 12.35 -16.63
N SER A 84 -4.86 12.86 -16.82
CA SER A 84 -4.56 14.29 -16.71
C SER A 84 -5.37 15.18 -17.67
N LYS A 85 -5.91 14.64 -18.77
CA LYS A 85 -6.77 15.38 -19.73
C LYS A 85 -8.16 15.64 -19.18
N ARG A 86 -8.62 14.85 -18.19
CA ARG A 86 -9.92 15.05 -17.52
C ARG A 86 -9.87 16.16 -16.50
N LEU A 87 -8.68 16.47 -16.00
CA LEU A 87 -8.42 17.70 -15.30
C LEU A 87 -8.68 18.80 -16.34
N ALA A 88 -9.66 19.68 -16.13
CA ALA A 88 -9.93 20.81 -17.02
C ALA A 88 -8.81 21.87 -16.95
N ILE A 89 -7.56 21.41 -17.02
CA ILE A 89 -6.33 22.16 -17.17
C ILE A 89 -6.35 22.61 -18.63
N GLY A 90 -6.72 23.88 -18.89
CA GLY A 90 -6.30 24.53 -20.13
C GLY A 90 -4.77 24.61 -20.20
N ASP A 91 -4.17 25.32 -21.15
CA ASP A 91 -2.71 25.54 -21.24
C ASP A 91 -2.12 26.35 -20.05
N ILE A 92 -2.35 25.89 -18.82
CA ILE A 92 -1.97 26.51 -17.56
C ILE A 92 -0.62 25.91 -17.18
N LYS A 93 0.43 26.73 -17.29
CA LYS A 93 1.82 26.35 -17.01
C LYS A 93 2.12 26.12 -15.51
N SER A 94 1.24 26.55 -14.61
CA SER A 94 1.38 26.38 -13.16
C SER A 94 0.02 26.35 -12.44
N ILE A 95 -0.15 25.40 -11.53
CA ILE A 95 -1.33 25.32 -10.65
C ILE A 95 -1.14 26.34 -9.52
N ASP A 96 -1.45 27.60 -9.80
CA ASP A 96 -1.32 28.71 -8.84
C ASP A 96 -2.67 29.05 -8.20
N THR A 97 -3.27 28.08 -7.51
CA THR A 97 -4.41 28.33 -6.61
C THR A 97 -3.97 28.03 -5.17
N PRO A 98 -4.17 28.97 -4.23
CA PRO A 98 -3.86 28.75 -2.82
C PRO A 98 -4.92 27.89 -2.10
N ALA A 99 -6.06 27.63 -2.75
CA ALA A 99 -7.09 26.73 -2.22
C ALA A 99 -6.76 25.28 -2.62
N SER A 100 -6.31 24.49 -1.65
CA SER A 100 -5.95 23.08 -1.85
C SER A 100 -7.15 22.19 -2.20
N TRP A 101 -8.36 22.56 -1.79
CA TRP A 101 -9.55 21.81 -2.20
C TRP A 101 -9.87 21.91 -3.69
N VAL A 102 -9.48 23.01 -4.34
CA VAL A 102 -9.64 23.20 -5.79
C VAL A 102 -8.74 22.23 -6.54
N THR A 103 -7.50 22.07 -6.10
CA THR A 103 -6.57 21.10 -6.69
C THR A 103 -7.03 19.68 -6.40
N PHE A 104 -7.45 19.39 -5.17
CA PHE A 104 -7.97 18.08 -4.79
C PHE A 104 -9.19 17.69 -5.64
N GLY A 105 -10.19 18.57 -5.73
CA GLY A 105 -11.38 18.34 -6.55
C GLY A 105 -11.06 18.14 -8.03
N ALA A 106 -10.05 18.84 -8.58
CA ALA A 106 -9.59 18.59 -9.94
C ALA A 106 -9.04 17.17 -10.08
N PHE A 107 -8.16 16.73 -9.17
CA PHE A 107 -7.58 15.39 -9.18
C PHE A 107 -8.63 14.28 -8.99
N LEU A 108 -9.69 14.51 -8.22
CA LEU A 108 -10.85 13.61 -8.16
C LEU A 108 -11.50 13.44 -9.55
N GLY A 109 -11.67 14.53 -10.30
CA GLY A 109 -12.14 14.47 -11.69
C GLY A 109 -11.18 13.71 -12.62
N GLY A 110 -9.88 13.78 -12.38
CA GLY A 110 -8.86 12.97 -13.06
C GLY A 110 -9.09 11.47 -12.88
N HIS A 111 -9.54 11.07 -11.68
CA HIS A 111 -9.95 9.71 -11.33
C HIS A 111 -11.38 9.35 -11.75
N SER A 112 -12.03 10.18 -12.58
CA SER A 112 -13.42 9.98 -13.00
C SER A 112 -14.43 9.94 -11.84
N VAL A 113 -14.11 10.53 -10.69
CA VAL A 113 -15.02 10.58 -9.54
C VAL A 113 -16.11 11.60 -9.81
N GLU A 114 -17.36 11.17 -9.73
CA GLU A 114 -18.52 12.03 -9.91
C GLU A 114 -18.97 12.65 -8.58
N PHE A 115 -19.28 13.95 -8.58
CA PHE A 115 -19.78 14.67 -7.42
C PHE A 115 -20.62 15.88 -7.83
N GLU A 116 -21.58 16.23 -6.98
CA GLU A 116 -22.36 17.47 -7.09
C GLU A 116 -21.45 18.69 -6.86
N LYS A 117 -21.70 19.77 -7.59
CA LYS A 117 -20.91 21.02 -7.55
C LYS A 117 -21.69 22.16 -6.91
N ASP A 118 -22.19 21.94 -5.69
CA ASP A 118 -23.07 22.83 -4.96
C ASP A 118 -22.71 22.94 -3.46
N ALA A 119 -21.51 22.51 -3.06
CA ALA A 119 -21.12 22.51 -1.66
C ALA A 119 -20.99 23.93 -1.08
N ASP A 120 -21.42 24.09 0.16
CA ASP A 120 -21.24 25.32 0.92
C ASP A 120 -19.77 25.45 1.36
N ILE A 121 -19.15 26.57 1.00
CA ILE A 121 -17.84 26.96 1.51
C ILE A 121 -17.95 27.57 2.90
N ILE A 122 -17.05 27.18 3.79
CA ILE A 122 -16.89 27.75 5.12
C ILE A 122 -15.74 28.74 5.06
N VAL A 123 -15.98 29.97 5.52
CA VAL A 123 -14.97 31.02 5.49
C VAL A 123 -14.38 31.17 6.87
N ASN A 124 -13.08 30.95 6.99
CA ASN A 124 -12.34 31.16 8.23
C ASN A 124 -11.03 31.89 7.96
N GLU A 125 -10.73 32.93 8.76
CA GLU A 125 -9.52 33.76 8.67
C GLU A 125 -9.17 34.26 7.24
N GLY A 126 -10.19 34.49 6.40
CA GLY A 126 -10.03 34.95 5.03
C GLY A 126 -9.69 33.85 4.01
N ALA A 127 -9.72 32.57 4.40
CA ALA A 127 -9.61 31.42 3.51
C ALA A 127 -10.95 30.67 3.39
N ALA A 128 -11.13 29.97 2.26
CA ALA A 128 -12.34 29.24 1.93
C ALA A 128 -12.11 27.73 2.08
N PHE A 129 -12.75 27.12 3.06
CA PHE A 129 -12.65 25.70 3.36
C PHE A 129 -13.86 24.93 2.82
N ILE A 130 -13.66 23.67 2.48
CA ILE A 130 -14.76 22.71 2.27
C ILE A 130 -14.65 21.54 3.23
N PRO A 131 -15.80 21.01 3.71
CA PRO A 131 -15.81 19.75 4.43
C PRO A 131 -15.55 18.57 3.46
N VAL A 132 -14.61 17.70 3.83
CA VAL A 132 -14.22 16.50 3.09
C VAL A 132 -14.38 15.30 4.01
N SER A 133 -15.09 14.28 3.54
CA SER A 133 -15.26 13.06 4.32
C SER A 133 -13.98 12.22 4.33
N LYS A 134 -13.79 11.49 5.43
CA LYS A 134 -12.73 10.50 5.62
C LYS A 134 -12.67 9.50 4.47
N ALA A 135 -13.83 9.10 3.95
CA ALA A 135 -13.96 8.17 2.82
C ALA A 135 -13.24 8.64 1.55
N PHE A 136 -13.46 9.89 1.13
CA PHE A 136 -12.77 10.42 -0.05
C PHE A 136 -11.27 10.53 0.14
N LEU A 137 -10.82 10.95 1.33
CA LEU A 137 -9.40 11.08 1.64
C LEU A 137 -8.71 9.72 1.68
N MET A 138 -9.31 8.73 2.35
CA MET A 138 -8.76 7.38 2.46
C MET A 138 -8.72 6.67 1.10
N THR A 139 -9.80 6.73 0.30
CA THR A 139 -9.81 6.15 -1.05
C THR A 139 -8.80 6.83 -1.96
N PHE A 140 -8.72 8.17 -1.94
CA PHE A 140 -7.72 8.91 -2.70
C PHE A 140 -6.29 8.52 -2.28
N ALA A 141 -6.06 8.39 -0.98
CA ALA A 141 -4.78 8.00 -0.43
C ALA A 141 -4.41 6.55 -0.78
N LEU A 142 -5.36 5.62 -0.72
CA LEU A 142 -5.18 4.22 -1.10
C LEU A 142 -4.84 4.08 -2.59
N VAL A 143 -5.61 4.74 -3.47
CA VAL A 143 -5.42 4.73 -4.92
C VAL A 143 -4.11 5.40 -5.32
N GLY A 144 -3.79 6.55 -4.70
CA GLY A 144 -2.50 7.20 -4.86
C GLY A 144 -1.35 6.51 -4.12
N ARG A 145 -1.59 5.35 -3.49
CA ARG A 145 -0.64 4.54 -2.73
C ARG A 145 0.06 5.31 -1.61
N PHE A 146 -0.55 6.29 -0.95
CA PHE A 146 0.12 7.21 -0.03
C PHE A 146 0.80 6.49 1.14
N SER A 147 2.01 6.94 1.49
CA SER A 147 2.82 6.39 2.58
C SER A 147 3.72 7.50 3.16
N ASP A 148 4.35 7.29 4.31
CA ASP A 148 5.24 8.26 4.98
C ASP A 148 6.67 8.27 4.42
N GLU A 149 6.97 7.42 3.43
CA GLU A 149 8.30 7.28 2.85
C GLU A 149 8.72 8.58 2.12
N GLN A 150 9.70 9.28 2.72
CA GLN A 150 10.23 10.57 2.24
C GLN A 150 10.85 10.50 0.83
N ASP A 151 11.24 9.30 0.41
CA ASP A 151 11.92 9.02 -0.87
C ASP A 151 10.98 8.94 -2.09
N ARG A 152 9.68 9.24 -1.92
CA ARG A 152 8.75 9.34 -3.07
C ARG A 152 9.02 10.51 -4.02
N ARG A 153 9.91 11.43 -3.66
CA ARG A 153 10.29 12.55 -4.51
C ARG A 153 10.95 12.07 -5.80
N ARG A 154 10.31 12.34 -6.93
CA ARG A 154 10.75 12.00 -8.28
C ARG A 154 12.13 12.63 -8.56
N LYS A 155 13.13 11.83 -8.93
CA LYS A 155 14.33 12.35 -9.61
C LYS A 155 13.93 12.82 -11.00
N LEU A 156 13.86 14.13 -11.21
CA LEU A 156 13.76 14.70 -12.55
C LEU A 156 15.10 14.51 -13.27
N LYS A 157 15.07 13.78 -14.38
CA LYS A 157 16.17 13.69 -15.34
C LYS A 157 16.17 14.99 -16.16
N GLY A 158 16.87 16.01 -15.68
CA GLY A 158 17.28 17.15 -16.48
C GLY A 158 18.58 16.81 -17.21
N ASP A 159 18.69 17.17 -18.49
CA ASP A 159 19.94 17.08 -19.23
C ASP A 159 21.01 17.93 -18.52
N GLY A 160 22.07 17.28 -18.07
CA GLY A 160 23.24 17.94 -17.50
C GLY A 160 23.07 18.42 -16.06
N VAL A 161 23.27 17.50 -15.11
CA VAL A 161 23.99 17.63 -13.83
C VAL A 161 23.40 16.58 -12.89
N ARG A 162 24.20 15.55 -12.59
CA ARG A 162 23.93 14.58 -11.52
C ARG A 162 24.01 15.30 -10.17
N MET A 163 22.92 15.90 -9.70
CA MET A 163 22.73 16.14 -8.27
C MET A 163 21.83 15.05 -7.72
N TRP A 164 22.48 13.94 -7.34
CA TRP A 164 22.10 13.37 -6.06
C TRP A 164 22.58 14.38 -5.04
N ASP A 165 21.69 14.90 -4.20
CA ASP A 165 22.13 15.65 -3.05
C ASP A 165 22.76 14.66 -2.07
N ARG A 166 24.06 14.41 -2.25
CA ARG A 166 24.93 13.66 -1.33
C ARG A 166 25.46 14.60 -0.25
N ARG A 167 24.66 15.57 0.19
CA ARG A 167 24.94 16.38 1.38
C ARG A 167 23.73 16.38 2.31
N ALA A 168 23.96 15.76 3.47
CA ALA A 168 23.30 15.99 4.75
C ALA A 168 21.89 15.39 4.93
N SER A 169 21.65 14.35 5.72
CA SER A 169 21.89 14.24 7.18
C SER A 169 21.74 15.52 8.02
N SER A 170 21.28 16.63 7.44
CA SER A 170 20.93 17.85 8.18
C SER A 170 19.93 18.76 7.46
N LEU A 171 19.20 18.26 6.45
CA LEU A 171 18.00 18.96 5.99
C LEU A 171 16.94 18.87 7.08
N LYS A 172 16.91 19.90 7.93
CA LYS A 172 15.78 20.16 8.82
C LYS A 172 14.51 20.15 7.94
N PRO A 173 13.36 19.71 8.46
CA PRO A 173 12.06 19.70 7.75
C PRO A 173 11.63 21.06 7.14
N ARG A 174 12.40 22.13 7.37
CA ARG A 174 12.17 23.48 6.87
C ARG A 174 12.66 23.73 5.44
N ASP A 175 13.58 22.94 4.92
CA ASP A 175 14.30 23.31 3.69
C ASP A 175 13.86 22.54 2.44
N ILE A 176 13.05 21.49 2.59
CA ILE A 176 12.44 20.82 1.44
C ILE A 176 11.05 21.39 1.20
N GLU A 177 10.95 22.23 0.17
CA GLU A 177 9.69 22.68 -0.48
C GLU A 177 8.81 23.68 0.27
N LEU A 178 9.25 24.27 1.38
CA LEU A 178 8.60 25.44 1.98
C LEU A 178 8.90 26.77 1.26
N GLY A 179 9.86 26.79 0.33
CA GLY A 179 10.21 27.98 -0.47
C GLY A 179 9.09 28.43 -1.41
N ASN A 180 8.35 27.49 -1.99
CA ASN A 180 7.17 27.78 -2.83
C ASN A 180 5.89 27.95 -1.99
N LEU A 181 5.83 27.36 -0.79
CA LEU A 181 4.77 27.60 0.21
C LEU A 181 4.86 28.97 0.91
N ARG A 182 5.96 29.72 0.73
CA ARG A 182 6.05 31.14 1.14
C ARG A 182 5.42 32.10 0.12
N GLY A 183 5.34 31.69 -1.14
CA GLY A 183 4.67 32.44 -2.22
C GLY A 183 3.20 32.05 -2.40
N GLN A 184 2.86 30.80 -2.10
CA GLN A 184 1.48 30.37 -1.88
C GLN A 184 1.01 30.96 -0.56
N ALA A 185 -0.01 31.80 -0.58
CA ALA A 185 -0.68 32.25 0.64
C ALA A 185 -1.40 31.04 1.26
N LEU A 186 -0.66 30.14 1.91
CA LEU A 186 -1.21 29.32 2.96
C LEU A 186 -1.95 30.29 3.89
N PRO A 187 -3.21 30.02 4.30
CA PRO A 187 -3.76 30.72 5.43
C PRO A 187 -2.73 30.71 6.55
N ARG A 188 -2.66 31.78 7.35
CA ARG A 188 -1.72 31.94 8.47
C ARG A 188 -1.96 30.91 9.59
N VAL A 189 -2.12 29.64 9.25
CA VAL A 189 -2.09 28.51 10.15
C VAL A 189 -0.65 28.45 10.65
N ARG A 190 -0.43 29.06 11.82
CA ARG A 190 0.85 29.08 12.54
C ARG A 190 1.30 27.68 13.00
N SER A 191 0.49 26.66 12.76
CA SER A 191 0.70 25.29 13.21
C SER A 191 1.46 24.48 12.16
N ARG A 192 2.48 23.74 12.61
CA ARG A 192 3.16 22.75 11.76
C ARG A 192 2.18 21.60 11.48
N PRO A 193 2.21 20.99 10.28
CA PRO A 193 1.44 19.76 10.05
C PRO A 193 1.97 18.65 10.95
N ASP A 194 1.05 17.94 11.60
CA ASP A 194 1.35 16.86 12.54
C ASP A 194 1.66 15.57 11.81
N ILE A 195 0.95 15.30 10.70
CA ILE A 195 1.13 14.10 9.89
C ILE A 195 1.26 14.50 8.41
N GLN A 196 2.20 13.86 7.72
CA GLN A 196 2.47 14.08 6.30
C GLN A 196 2.58 12.72 5.60
N ILE A 197 1.83 12.55 4.52
CA ILE A 197 1.90 11.36 3.68
C ILE A 197 2.06 11.75 2.21
N HIS A 198 2.87 11.00 1.48
CA HIS A 198 3.26 11.27 0.11
C HIS A 198 2.70 10.20 -0.83
N GLY A 199 2.08 10.63 -1.92
CA GLY A 199 1.37 9.82 -2.92
C GLY A 199 1.96 9.87 -4.32
N LEU A 200 1.35 9.13 -5.24
CA LEU A 200 1.65 9.18 -6.68
C LEU A 200 1.22 10.49 -7.34
N THR A 201 0.19 11.13 -6.80
CA THR A 201 -0.48 12.31 -7.37
C THR A 201 -0.14 13.61 -6.62
N GLY A 202 0.47 13.52 -5.44
CA GLY A 202 0.76 14.66 -4.59
C GLY A 202 1.02 14.27 -3.14
N SER A 203 0.90 15.22 -2.23
CA SER A 203 1.10 15.02 -0.78
C SER A 203 -0.11 15.53 0.00
N LEU A 204 -0.45 14.84 1.09
CA LEU A 204 -1.47 15.25 2.04
C LEU A 204 -0.80 15.64 3.37
N TYR A 205 -1.18 16.81 3.87
CA TYR A 205 -0.72 17.36 5.13
C TYR A 205 -1.90 17.50 6.06
N PHE A 206 -1.81 16.90 7.25
CA PHE A 206 -2.86 16.93 8.27
C PHE A 206 -2.41 17.82 9.43
N ILE A 207 -3.33 18.67 9.88
CA ILE A 207 -3.11 19.61 10.98
C ILE A 207 -4.19 19.32 12.03
N SER A 208 -3.75 19.03 13.26
CA SER A 208 -4.62 18.73 14.38
C SER A 208 -5.49 19.94 14.78
N PRO A 209 -6.66 19.67 15.39
CA PRO A 209 -7.49 20.71 15.94
C PRO A 209 -6.73 21.51 17.01
N GLY A 210 -6.87 22.84 16.97
CA GLY A 210 -6.32 23.72 17.99
C GLY A 210 -7.14 23.63 19.28
N HIS A 211 -6.50 23.80 20.44
CA HIS A 211 -7.22 23.99 21.71
C HIS A 211 -7.79 25.41 21.72
N SER A 212 -9.00 25.60 21.16
CA SER A 212 -9.68 26.88 21.06
C SER A 212 -10.87 26.92 22.03
N ILE A 213 -11.09 28.06 22.69
CA ILE A 213 -12.21 28.29 23.63
C ILE A 213 -13.51 28.69 22.87
N SER A 214 -13.43 28.82 21.54
CA SER A 214 -14.53 29.29 20.69
C SER A 214 -15.03 28.20 19.78
N GLY A 215 -16.35 28.01 19.66
CA GLY A 215 -17.02 27.02 18.80
C GLY A 215 -16.87 27.25 17.29
N ASP A 216 -15.64 27.47 16.82
CA ASP A 216 -15.26 27.57 15.42
C ASP A 216 -14.99 26.16 14.89
N ARG A 217 -15.97 25.65 14.12
CA ARG A 217 -15.97 24.27 13.59
C ARG A 217 -14.69 23.88 12.87
N VAL A 218 -14.00 24.82 12.22
CA VAL A 218 -12.75 24.53 11.48
C VAL A 218 -11.55 24.41 12.42
N LYS A 219 -11.49 25.21 13.48
CA LYS A 219 -10.38 25.16 14.46
C LYS A 219 -10.51 23.99 15.42
N ASP A 220 -11.74 23.59 15.71
CA ASP A 220 -12.05 22.47 16.60
C ASP A 220 -12.00 21.11 15.87
N SER A 221 -11.69 21.09 14.57
CA SER A 221 -11.62 19.89 13.74
C SER A 221 -10.26 19.74 13.04
N TRP A 222 -9.98 18.55 12.52
CA TRP A 222 -8.81 18.30 11.69
C TRP A 222 -8.89 19.07 10.37
N SER A 223 -7.79 19.71 9.98
CA SER A 223 -7.65 20.34 8.67
C SER A 223 -6.64 19.61 7.79
N VAL A 224 -6.90 19.62 6.48
CA VAL A 224 -6.11 18.88 5.49
C VAL A 224 -5.70 19.82 4.36
N ILE A 225 -4.47 19.67 3.88
CA ILE A 225 -3.97 20.39 2.72
C ILE A 225 -3.47 19.38 1.71
N PHE A 226 -3.98 19.46 0.49
CA PHE A 226 -3.47 18.68 -0.64
C PHE A 226 -2.55 19.54 -1.52
N VAL A 227 -1.33 19.04 -1.74
CA VAL A 227 -0.38 19.64 -2.68
C VAL A 227 -0.16 18.66 -3.82
N GLY A 228 -0.78 18.95 -4.97
CA GLY A 228 -0.60 18.16 -6.18
C GLY A 228 0.81 18.31 -6.76
N GLU A 229 1.38 17.23 -7.29
CA GLU A 229 2.71 17.26 -7.91
C GLU A 229 2.66 18.04 -9.23
N SER A 230 3.09 19.32 -9.23
CA SER A 230 2.84 20.30 -10.30
C SER A 230 3.77 20.22 -11.52
N MET A 231 4.31 19.04 -11.88
CA MET A 231 5.28 18.88 -12.98
C MET A 231 4.74 17.95 -14.09
N LEU A 232 3.43 18.01 -14.34
CA LEU A 232 2.71 17.14 -15.27
C LEU A 232 3.11 17.37 -16.75
N LYS A 233 4.18 16.69 -17.19
CA LYS A 233 4.03 15.88 -18.41
C LYS A 233 2.87 14.91 -18.13
N PRO A 234 1.99 14.59 -19.10
CA PRO A 234 0.76 13.86 -18.83
C PRO A 234 1.06 12.66 -17.93
N LEU A 235 0.63 12.76 -16.67
CA LEU A 235 0.70 11.67 -15.72
C LEU A 235 -0.52 10.82 -16.06
N GLU A 236 -0.28 9.71 -16.72
CA GLU A 236 -1.29 8.70 -16.99
C GLU A 236 -0.96 7.53 -16.06
N ILE A 237 -1.81 7.33 -15.04
CA ILE A 237 -1.73 6.13 -14.21
C ILE A 237 -2.58 5.07 -14.93
N PRO A 238 -1.99 3.91 -15.28
CA PRO A 238 -2.71 2.87 -15.98
C PRO A 238 -3.88 2.35 -15.15
N LYS A 239 -4.79 1.63 -15.81
CA LYS A 239 -5.99 1.09 -15.17
C LYS A 239 -5.59 0.04 -14.12
N ASP A 240 -6.03 0.21 -12.88
CA ASP A 240 -5.94 -0.84 -11.85
C ASP A 240 -6.79 -2.04 -12.28
N SER A 241 -6.18 -3.24 -12.19
CA SER A 241 -6.82 -4.51 -12.61
C SER A 241 -7.66 -5.15 -11.50
N ILE A 242 -7.44 -4.73 -10.26
CA ILE A 242 -8.15 -5.21 -9.07
C ILE A 242 -9.19 -4.19 -8.60
N SER A 243 -10.14 -4.64 -7.78
CA SER A 243 -11.18 -3.78 -7.21
C SER A 243 -10.65 -2.90 -6.07
N LEU A 244 -11.37 -1.82 -5.74
CA LEU A 244 -11.07 -0.99 -4.57
C LEU A 244 -11.14 -1.78 -3.25
N GLU A 245 -12.08 -2.71 -3.14
CA GLU A 245 -12.17 -3.62 -1.99
C GLU A 245 -10.89 -4.46 -1.89
N THR A 246 -10.45 -5.08 -2.99
CA THR A 246 -9.21 -5.86 -3.02
C THR A 246 -8.00 -5.00 -2.64
N MET A 247 -7.93 -3.75 -3.10
CA MET A 247 -6.88 -2.81 -2.67
C MET A 247 -6.96 -2.48 -1.18
N GLY A 248 -8.17 -2.30 -0.64
CA GLY A 248 -8.42 -2.10 0.79
C GLY A 248 -7.93 -3.30 1.60
N MET A 249 -8.29 -4.51 1.17
CA MET A 249 -7.85 -5.77 1.78
C MET A 249 -6.32 -5.92 1.73
N LEU A 250 -5.68 -5.58 0.61
CA LEU A 250 -4.20 -5.59 0.52
C LEU A 250 -3.56 -4.65 1.55
N SER A 251 -4.15 -3.47 1.77
CA SER A 251 -3.66 -2.52 2.77
C SER A 251 -3.81 -3.00 4.22
N LEU A 252 -4.63 -4.03 4.43
CA LEU A 252 -4.80 -4.74 5.70
C LEU A 252 -3.98 -6.05 5.78
N GLY A 253 -3.16 -6.33 4.75
CA GLY A 253 -2.35 -7.54 4.71
C GLY A 253 -3.08 -8.78 4.22
N PHE A 254 -4.25 -8.64 3.59
CA PHE A 254 -4.96 -9.75 2.98
C PHE A 254 -4.66 -9.86 1.48
N LEU A 255 -4.13 -11.02 1.07
CA LEU A 255 -3.95 -11.35 -0.34
C LEU A 255 -5.22 -12.04 -0.87
N PRO A 256 -5.68 -11.72 -2.09
CA PRO A 256 -6.79 -12.42 -2.71
C PRO A 256 -6.42 -13.88 -3.00
N PHE A 257 -7.35 -14.79 -2.74
CA PHE A 257 -7.33 -16.21 -3.06
C PHE A 257 -8.58 -16.56 -3.89
N LYS A 258 -8.60 -17.76 -4.48
CA LYS A 258 -9.74 -18.25 -5.30
C LYS A 258 -11.07 -18.17 -4.56
N ASP A 259 -12.15 -18.16 -5.33
CA ASP A 259 -13.53 -18.27 -4.84
C ASP A 259 -13.90 -17.20 -3.80
N ARG A 260 -13.47 -15.94 -4.05
CA ARG A 260 -13.73 -14.77 -3.18
C ARG A 260 -13.20 -14.94 -1.75
N CYS A 261 -12.09 -15.65 -1.62
CA CYS A 261 -11.40 -15.82 -0.35
C CYS A 261 -10.25 -14.82 -0.24
N PHE A 262 -9.94 -14.35 0.96
CA PHE A 262 -8.80 -13.49 1.26
C PHE A 262 -7.98 -14.13 2.38
N VAL A 263 -6.67 -14.11 2.26
CA VAL A 263 -5.76 -14.74 3.22
C VAL A 263 -4.80 -13.71 3.79
N ASN A 264 -4.82 -13.55 5.11
CA ASN A 264 -3.95 -12.63 5.83
C ASN A 264 -2.51 -13.17 5.94
N VAL A 265 -1.53 -12.28 5.81
CA VAL A 265 -0.09 -12.60 5.89
C VAL A 265 0.61 -11.96 7.09
N LEU A 266 -0.13 -11.28 7.96
CA LEU A 266 0.41 -10.66 9.17
C LEU A 266 0.39 -11.66 10.33
N ASP A 267 1.35 -11.50 11.24
CA ASP A 267 1.42 -12.32 12.44
C ASP A 267 0.23 -12.00 13.37
N PRO A 268 -0.31 -13.00 14.09
CA PRO A 268 -1.37 -12.77 15.06
C PRO A 268 -0.92 -11.82 16.16
N LEU A 269 -1.86 -11.02 16.69
CA LEU A 269 -1.59 -10.16 17.83
C LEU A 269 -1.45 -10.99 19.12
N ASP A 270 -0.45 -10.67 19.94
CA ASP A 270 -0.37 -11.15 21.32
C ASP A 270 -1.58 -10.62 22.12
N GLU A 271 -2.42 -11.52 22.65
CA GLU A 271 -3.62 -11.17 23.44
C GLU A 271 -3.31 -10.41 24.76
N ASP A 272 -2.03 -10.35 25.15
CA ASP A 272 -1.58 -9.73 26.39
C ASP A 272 -1.09 -8.28 26.16
N ASP A 273 -2.02 -7.34 26.07
CA ASP A 273 -1.91 -6.02 26.74
C ASP A 273 -3.20 -5.20 26.56
N ASN A 274 -4.06 -5.24 27.59
CA ASN A 274 -5.01 -4.20 28.06
C ASN A 274 -6.53 -4.45 28.12
N ASP A 275 -7.11 -5.63 27.88
CA ASP A 275 -8.59 -5.76 28.06
C ASP A 275 -9.09 -7.02 28.80
N SER A 276 -8.25 -7.77 29.50
CA SER A 276 -8.68 -8.92 30.31
C SER A 276 -9.20 -8.57 31.73
N ALA A 277 -9.62 -7.32 31.94
CA ALA A 277 -10.29 -6.88 33.16
C ALA A 277 -11.67 -6.28 32.87
N ASN A 278 -12.56 -7.05 32.22
CA ASN A 278 -14.03 -7.06 32.45
C ASN A 278 -14.82 -7.65 31.26
N SER A 279 -14.71 -8.96 31.00
CA SER A 279 -15.77 -9.65 30.26
C SER A 279 -15.89 -11.11 30.67
N SER A 280 -16.52 -11.34 31.82
CA SER A 280 -17.14 -12.62 32.15
C SER A 280 -18.51 -12.70 31.46
N VAL A 281 -18.60 -13.27 30.26
CA VAL A 281 -19.88 -13.76 29.73
C VAL A 281 -19.66 -15.09 28.99
N ASN A 282 -20.53 -16.03 29.33
CA ASN A 282 -20.52 -17.44 28.98
C ASN A 282 -20.78 -17.75 27.49
N SER A 283 -20.08 -18.78 27.01
CA SER A 283 -20.44 -19.92 26.14
C SER A 283 -21.44 -19.79 24.98
N ASP A 284 -21.02 -20.44 23.89
CA ASP A 284 -21.79 -21.08 22.81
C ASP A 284 -22.23 -20.19 21.64
N GLU A 285 -21.25 -19.81 20.83
CA GLU A 285 -21.25 -19.80 19.35
C GLU A 285 -19.89 -19.24 18.93
N ASP A 286 -18.88 -20.10 18.74
CA ASP A 286 -17.49 -19.69 18.46
C ASP A 286 -17.33 -19.19 17.01
N VAL A 287 -17.96 -18.05 16.72
CA VAL A 287 -17.54 -17.16 15.64
C VAL A 287 -16.51 -16.22 16.24
N GLN A 288 -15.25 -16.64 16.21
CA GLN A 288 -14.14 -15.90 16.81
C GLN A 288 -13.90 -14.60 16.03
N THR A 289 -14.39 -13.50 16.58
CA THR A 289 -14.12 -12.15 16.08
C THR A 289 -12.65 -11.82 16.30
N ALA A 290 -11.89 -11.73 15.21
CA ALA A 290 -10.50 -11.30 15.27
C ALA A 290 -10.43 -9.83 15.68
N ARG A 291 -9.87 -9.56 16.86
CA ARG A 291 -9.45 -8.21 17.26
C ARG A 291 -8.07 -7.94 16.67
N GLY A 292 -7.95 -6.92 15.84
CA GLY A 292 -6.70 -6.30 15.40
C GLY A 292 -5.77 -7.16 14.57
N PHE A 293 -5.86 -7.10 13.24
CA PHE A 293 -4.71 -7.45 12.39
C PHE A 293 -3.76 -6.25 12.31
N ARG A 294 -3.11 -5.93 13.43
CA ARG A 294 -2.15 -4.83 13.50
C ARG A 294 -0.84 -5.33 14.07
N ARG A 295 0.26 -5.03 13.40
CA ARG A 295 1.54 -4.94 14.09
C ARG A 295 1.42 -3.81 15.13
N ARG A 296 1.69 -4.08 16.42
CA ARG A 296 1.72 -3.04 17.46
C ARG A 296 2.46 -1.80 16.94
N LEU A 297 1.74 -0.68 16.85
CA LEU A 297 2.35 0.64 16.95
C LEU A 297 3.11 0.64 18.27
N SER A 298 4.44 0.62 18.20
CA SER A 298 5.26 1.09 19.30
C SER A 298 4.83 2.53 19.57
N ARG A 299 3.90 2.67 20.51
CA ARG A 299 3.53 3.95 21.10
C ARG A 299 4.79 4.45 21.77
N LYS A 300 5.56 5.30 21.07
CA LYS A 300 6.36 6.30 21.76
C LYS A 300 5.37 7.17 22.51
N THR A 301 5.10 6.83 23.76
CA THR A 301 4.46 7.74 24.70
C THR A 301 5.24 9.04 24.68
N ALA A 302 4.55 10.15 24.42
CA ALA A 302 5.08 11.50 24.47
C ALA A 302 5.33 11.95 25.94
N GLU A 303 6.05 11.12 26.70
CA GLU A 303 6.46 11.39 28.10
C GLU A 303 7.98 11.21 28.32
N ASP A 304 8.77 10.95 27.27
CA ASP A 304 10.23 10.77 27.37
C ASP A 304 11.05 12.08 27.21
N ASP A 305 10.53 13.20 27.75
CA ASP A 305 11.26 14.47 27.86
C ASP A 305 11.63 14.78 29.35
N ASP A 306 11.94 13.74 30.14
CA ASP A 306 12.56 13.90 31.46
C ASP A 306 14.01 13.41 31.41
N PRO A 307 15.02 14.32 31.44
CA PRO A 307 16.42 13.97 31.18
C PRO A 307 17.09 13.10 32.26
N ASP A 308 16.38 12.75 33.34
CA ASP A 308 16.90 11.91 34.44
C ASP A 308 16.27 10.51 34.55
N ASN A 309 15.35 10.12 33.65
CA ASN A 309 14.82 8.75 33.62
C ASN A 309 15.67 7.82 32.76
N ILE A 310 16.71 7.25 33.38
CA ILE A 310 17.41 6.09 32.85
C ILE A 310 16.40 4.94 32.75
N ILE A 311 16.02 4.59 31.52
CA ILE A 311 15.16 3.44 31.19
C ILE A 311 15.86 2.17 31.70
N LEU A 312 15.44 1.70 32.88
CA LEU A 312 15.63 0.33 33.29
C LEU A 312 14.60 -0.51 32.53
N PRO A 313 15.03 -1.53 31.74
CA PRO A 313 14.09 -2.45 31.12
C PRO A 313 13.29 -3.14 32.23
N ARG A 314 11.95 -2.98 32.21
CA ARG A 314 11.08 -3.63 33.20
C ARG A 314 11.18 -5.14 33.05
N THR A 315 11.88 -5.69 34.03
CA THR A 315 11.93 -7.04 34.55
C THR A 315 10.73 -7.93 34.21
N LEU A 316 10.96 -8.92 33.33
CA LEU A 316 10.38 -10.25 33.47
C LEU A 316 10.67 -10.77 34.88
N VAL A 317 9.66 -11.27 35.58
CA VAL A 317 9.82 -11.91 36.89
C VAL A 317 10.79 -13.07 36.75
N ARG A 318 12.00 -12.83 37.24
CA ARG A 318 13.18 -13.68 37.15
C ARG A 318 13.12 -14.71 38.29
N THR A 319 12.61 -15.92 38.04
CA THR A 319 13.02 -17.08 38.83
C THR A 319 14.47 -17.39 38.49
N LYS A 320 15.40 -16.93 39.34
CA LYS A 320 16.83 -17.26 39.26
C LYS A 320 17.03 -18.75 39.51
N ASN A 321 17.01 -19.54 38.44
CA ASN A 321 17.73 -20.81 38.40
C ASN A 321 18.89 -20.63 37.41
N PHE A 322 20.10 -20.52 37.95
CA PHE A 322 21.32 -20.71 37.17
C PHE A 322 21.33 -22.16 36.70
N ILE A 323 20.96 -22.40 35.44
CA ILE A 323 21.19 -23.67 34.75
C ILE A 323 22.06 -23.37 33.54
N ASN A 324 23.05 -24.21 33.35
CA ASN A 324 24.09 -24.16 32.33
C ASN A 324 23.57 -23.84 30.92
N LYS A 325 24.36 -23.04 30.20
CA LYS A 325 24.38 -22.99 28.74
C LYS A 325 24.69 -24.40 28.22
N ASP A 326 23.66 -25.06 27.67
CA ASP A 326 23.70 -25.94 26.49
C ASP A 326 22.38 -26.72 26.28
N ASP A 327 21.41 -26.65 27.19
CA ASP A 327 20.17 -27.48 27.12
C ASP A 327 18.85 -26.70 27.35
N SER A 328 18.76 -25.40 27.06
CA SER A 328 17.44 -24.74 27.11
C SER A 328 16.59 -25.24 25.92
N PRO A 329 15.44 -25.91 26.15
CA PRO A 329 14.65 -26.49 25.08
C PRO A 329 14.18 -25.42 24.10
N ILE A 330 14.36 -25.67 22.80
CA ILE A 330 13.85 -24.78 21.75
C ILE A 330 12.33 -24.61 21.96
N SER A 331 11.90 -23.36 22.05
CA SER A 331 10.48 -23.03 22.06
C SER A 331 9.96 -23.10 20.64
N VAL A 332 8.85 -23.80 20.43
CA VAL A 332 8.24 -23.96 19.11
C VAL A 332 6.83 -23.39 19.14
N ILE A 333 6.53 -22.54 18.16
CA ILE A 333 5.22 -21.94 17.94
C ILE A 333 4.76 -22.36 16.54
N ALA A 334 3.49 -22.71 16.40
CA ALA A 334 2.93 -23.15 15.14
C ALA A 334 1.66 -22.36 14.82
N TYR A 335 1.47 -22.05 13.53
CA TYR A 335 0.31 -21.32 13.04
C TYR A 335 -0.54 -22.17 12.08
N GLU A 336 -1.84 -21.89 12.08
CA GLU A 336 -2.81 -22.36 11.08
C GLU A 336 -3.69 -21.21 10.59
N LEU A 337 -4.27 -21.36 9.40
CA LEU A 337 -5.27 -20.43 8.90
C LEU A 337 -6.67 -20.81 9.40
N GLN A 338 -7.34 -19.86 10.04
CA GLN A 338 -8.74 -19.99 10.46
C GLN A 338 -9.63 -18.94 9.80
N GLU A 339 -10.90 -19.29 9.59
CA GLU A 339 -11.91 -18.38 9.05
C GLU A 339 -12.32 -17.35 10.10
N ILE A 340 -12.41 -16.08 9.69
CA ILE A 340 -12.67 -14.94 10.57
C ILE A 340 -13.75 -14.04 10.00
N ILE A 341 -14.29 -13.18 10.86
CA ILE A 341 -15.09 -12.02 10.46
C ILE A 341 -14.25 -10.76 10.61
N VAL A 342 -14.10 -10.02 9.51
CA VAL A 342 -13.44 -8.71 9.49
C VAL A 342 -14.42 -7.66 10.03
N THR A 343 -14.25 -7.24 11.28
CA THR A 343 -15.14 -6.29 11.97
C THR A 343 -14.52 -4.91 12.17
N GLU A 344 -13.20 -4.81 12.26
CA GLU A 344 -12.50 -3.57 12.64
C GLU A 344 -12.09 -2.67 11.46
N ALA A 345 -12.42 -3.07 10.24
CA ALA A 345 -12.06 -2.34 9.03
C ALA A 345 -13.22 -1.48 8.51
N GLU A 346 -13.70 -0.53 9.33
CA GLU A 346 -14.84 0.35 9.02
C GLU A 346 -14.73 1.03 7.65
N PHE A 347 -13.52 1.35 7.20
CA PHE A 347 -13.31 1.99 5.90
C PHE A 347 -13.68 1.10 4.70
N LEU A 348 -13.74 -0.22 4.88
CA LEU A 348 -14.18 -1.14 3.84
C LEU A 348 -15.67 -0.98 3.51
N GLU A 349 -16.48 -0.44 4.43
CA GLU A 349 -17.91 -0.16 4.20
C GLU A 349 -18.14 0.84 3.05
N TRP A 350 -17.12 1.64 2.72
CA TRP A 350 -17.15 2.59 1.61
C TRP A 350 -16.92 1.93 0.26
N PHE A 351 -16.55 0.65 0.24
CA PHE A 351 -16.39 -0.13 -0.97
C PHE A 351 -17.60 -1.04 -1.19
N SER A 352 -17.83 -1.40 -2.44
CA SER A 352 -18.85 -2.39 -2.79
C SER A 352 -18.31 -3.77 -2.42
N SER A 353 -18.57 -4.21 -1.19
CA SER A 353 -18.16 -5.51 -0.67
C SER A 353 -18.76 -6.65 -1.47
N GLN A 354 -17.99 -7.70 -1.71
CA GLN A 354 -18.54 -8.93 -2.29
C GLN A 354 -19.36 -9.69 -1.24
N GLU A 355 -20.66 -9.84 -1.50
CA GLU A 355 -21.51 -10.78 -0.74
C GLU A 355 -20.86 -12.18 -0.79
N ASP A 356 -20.76 -12.83 0.37
CA ASP A 356 -20.18 -14.17 0.62
C ASP A 356 -18.65 -14.30 0.54
N ALA A 357 -17.88 -13.22 0.66
CA ALA A 357 -16.42 -13.31 0.74
C ALA A 357 -15.97 -14.00 2.04
N LYS A 358 -14.95 -14.86 1.93
CA LYS A 358 -14.32 -15.55 3.07
C LYS A 358 -13.01 -14.90 3.43
N TYR A 359 -12.71 -14.82 4.72
CA TYR A 359 -11.49 -14.23 5.22
C TYR A 359 -10.78 -15.24 6.11
N LEU A 360 -9.52 -15.52 5.80
CA LEU A 360 -8.66 -16.43 6.57
C LEU A 360 -7.51 -15.64 7.20
N ALA A 361 -7.18 -15.93 8.44
CA ALA A 361 -6.02 -15.33 9.11
C ALA A 361 -5.23 -16.34 9.95
N LEU A 362 -3.98 -15.99 10.24
CA LEU A 362 -3.06 -16.82 10.99
C LEU A 362 -3.42 -16.79 12.48
N TYR A 363 -3.53 -17.97 13.09
CA TYR A 363 -3.73 -18.16 14.52
C TYR A 363 -2.68 -19.10 15.11
N GLU A 364 -2.25 -18.81 16.34
CA GLU A 364 -1.37 -19.71 17.08
C GLU A 364 -2.13 -20.98 17.48
N MET A 365 -1.56 -22.13 17.10
CA MET A 365 -2.11 -23.44 17.40
C MET A 365 -1.79 -23.88 18.83
N LYS A 366 -2.78 -24.45 19.51
CA LYS A 366 -2.55 -25.22 20.73
C LYS A 366 -1.93 -26.58 20.38
N LEU A 367 -0.60 -26.66 20.45
CA LEU A 367 0.15 -27.87 20.14
C LEU A 367 -0.05 -28.98 21.18
N ASP A 368 -0.36 -30.18 20.70
CA ASP A 368 -0.33 -31.40 21.50
C ASP A 368 1.13 -31.82 21.80
N VAL A 369 1.31 -32.86 22.61
CA VAL A 369 2.65 -33.31 23.01
C VAL A 369 3.43 -33.88 21.83
N GLN A 370 2.74 -34.59 20.91
CA GLN A 370 3.36 -35.25 19.77
C GLN A 370 3.84 -34.26 18.72
N THR A 371 2.98 -33.34 18.25
CA THR A 371 3.37 -32.31 17.29
C THR A 371 4.42 -31.38 17.87
N ARG A 372 4.35 -31.05 19.17
CA ARG A 372 5.42 -30.24 19.81
C ARG A 372 6.78 -30.94 19.75
N GLN A 373 6.83 -32.27 19.91
CA GLN A 373 8.08 -33.02 19.81
C GLN A 373 8.58 -33.11 18.37
N GLU A 374 7.69 -33.37 17.41
CA GLU A 374 8.01 -33.35 15.97
C GLU A 374 8.61 -32.00 15.55
N LEU A 375 7.99 -30.88 15.94
CA LEU A 375 8.47 -29.55 15.60
C LEU A 375 9.83 -29.23 16.23
N ARG A 376 10.14 -29.76 17.42
CA ARG A 376 11.47 -29.63 18.04
C ARG A 376 12.53 -30.40 17.26
N GLU A 377 12.21 -31.62 16.84
CA GLU A 377 13.10 -32.41 15.99
C GLU A 377 13.34 -31.72 14.63
N LEU A 378 12.30 -31.10 14.07
CA LEU A 378 12.43 -30.28 12.86
C LEU A 378 13.23 -29.00 13.11
N ALA A 379 13.13 -28.37 14.28
CA ALA A 379 13.87 -27.15 14.64
C ALA A 379 15.40 -27.36 14.73
N ASP A 380 15.82 -28.58 15.06
CA ASP A 380 17.24 -28.96 15.11
C ASP A 380 17.85 -29.23 13.72
N GLN A 381 17.01 -29.42 12.69
CA GLN A 381 17.48 -29.66 11.33
C GLN A 381 17.81 -28.37 10.59
N THR A 382 18.76 -28.42 9.65
CA THR A 382 19.08 -27.27 8.80
C THR A 382 17.91 -26.90 7.88
N TYR A 383 17.25 -27.90 7.30
CA TYR A 383 16.08 -27.75 6.45
C TYR A 383 14.93 -28.58 7.01
N VAL A 384 13.71 -28.10 6.81
CA VAL A 384 12.52 -28.93 7.02
C VAL A 384 12.40 -29.90 5.83
N PRO A 385 12.32 -31.22 6.05
CA PRO A 385 12.21 -32.19 4.97
C PRO A 385 11.03 -31.89 4.05
N ALA A 386 11.19 -32.10 2.75
CA ALA A 386 10.16 -31.78 1.76
C ALA A 386 8.82 -32.53 1.95
N ALA A 387 8.85 -33.69 2.60
CA ALA A 387 7.66 -34.49 2.93
C ALA A 387 6.96 -34.04 4.23
N ALA A 388 7.57 -33.16 5.02
CA ALA A 388 6.97 -32.70 6.27
C ALA A 388 5.71 -31.87 6.00
N HIS A 389 4.76 -31.92 6.92
CA HIS A 389 3.52 -31.13 6.88
C HIS A 389 3.70 -29.68 7.37
N TRP A 390 4.94 -29.28 7.66
CA TRP A 390 5.28 -28.01 8.27
C TRP A 390 6.26 -27.24 7.40
N VAL A 391 6.13 -25.91 7.42
CA VAL A 391 7.08 -24.97 6.83
C VAL A 391 7.61 -24.09 7.95
N ARG A 392 8.93 -23.94 8.03
CA ARG A 392 9.57 -23.06 9.02
C ARG A 392 9.42 -21.60 8.58
N LEU A 393 8.85 -20.79 9.45
CA LEU A 393 8.87 -19.33 9.37
C LEU A 393 10.14 -18.83 10.06
N LYS A 394 10.70 -17.70 9.60
CA LYS A 394 12.04 -17.21 9.96
C LYS A 394 12.44 -17.45 11.41
N ASN A 395 13.66 -17.97 11.60
CA ASN A 395 14.31 -18.10 12.89
C ASN A 395 14.43 -16.70 13.51
N ALA A 396 13.84 -16.48 14.69
CA ALA A 396 14.26 -15.35 15.51
C ALA A 396 15.76 -15.50 15.72
N LEU A 397 16.57 -14.62 15.12
CA LEU A 397 18.01 -14.59 15.37
C LEU A 397 18.17 -14.58 16.88
N ALA A 398 18.76 -15.64 17.42
CA ALA A 398 19.00 -15.77 18.84
C ALA A 398 19.81 -14.55 19.28
N SER A 399 19.14 -13.56 19.87
CA SER A 399 19.81 -12.55 20.66
C SER A 399 20.54 -13.32 21.75
N TYR A 400 21.78 -12.94 22.05
CA TYR A 400 22.64 -13.64 23.03
C TYR A 400 21.99 -13.85 24.41
N ASN A 401 20.84 -13.21 24.68
CA ASN A 401 20.08 -13.27 25.92
C ASN A 401 18.61 -13.75 25.76
N SER A 402 18.16 -14.20 24.59
CA SER A 402 16.78 -14.64 24.37
C SER A 402 16.70 -16.15 24.08
N PRO A 403 15.69 -16.86 24.59
CA PRO A 403 15.47 -18.26 24.23
C PRO A 403 15.27 -18.39 22.71
N ARG A 404 15.80 -19.46 22.13
CA ARG A 404 15.59 -19.78 20.71
C ARG A 404 14.12 -20.16 20.50
N VAL A 405 13.38 -19.32 19.80
CA VAL A 405 11.99 -19.55 19.39
C VAL A 405 11.98 -19.80 17.89
N GLU A 406 11.39 -20.91 17.48
CA GLU A 406 11.22 -21.28 16.08
C GLU A 406 9.72 -21.30 15.75
N TYR A 407 9.37 -20.68 14.61
CA TYR A 407 8.00 -20.53 14.18
C TYR A 407 7.73 -21.47 13.00
N PHE A 408 6.56 -22.11 13.00
CA PHE A 408 6.13 -23.02 11.96
C PHE A 408 4.72 -22.66 11.48
N ILE A 409 4.40 -23.05 10.26
CA ILE A 409 3.06 -22.98 9.69
C ILE A 409 2.77 -24.30 8.99
N ARG A 410 1.50 -24.71 8.93
CA ARG A 410 1.14 -25.85 8.10
C ARG A 410 1.51 -25.61 6.64
N ARG A 411 2.05 -26.65 5.99
CA ARG A 411 2.45 -26.60 4.59
C ARG A 411 1.30 -26.18 3.68
N GLU A 412 0.11 -26.74 3.91
CA GLU A 412 -1.11 -26.38 3.20
C GLU A 412 -1.40 -24.88 3.20
N ASP A 413 -1.29 -24.25 4.36
CA ASP A 413 -1.59 -22.84 4.55
C ASP A 413 -0.51 -21.94 3.94
N ALA A 414 0.77 -22.30 4.12
CA ALA A 414 1.88 -21.60 3.45
C ALA A 414 1.75 -21.65 1.92
N GLN A 415 1.37 -22.81 1.37
CA GLN A 415 1.16 -22.99 -0.06
C GLN A 415 -0.03 -22.19 -0.57
N ARG A 416 -1.11 -22.09 0.22
CA ARG A 416 -2.27 -21.24 -0.08
C ARG A 416 -1.88 -19.76 -0.17
N ILE A 417 -1.10 -19.27 0.80
CA ILE A 417 -0.60 -17.89 0.81
C ILE A 417 0.36 -17.62 -0.34
N ALA A 418 1.29 -18.55 -0.62
CA ALA A 418 2.21 -18.43 -1.74
C ALA A 418 1.48 -18.40 -3.09
N TYR A 419 0.42 -19.21 -3.24
CA TYR A 419 -0.46 -19.18 -4.40
C TYR A 419 -1.09 -17.80 -4.59
N SER A 420 -1.66 -17.22 -3.53
CA SER A 420 -2.26 -15.88 -3.57
C SER A 420 -1.29 -14.80 -4.04
N LEU A 421 -0.01 -14.86 -3.63
CA LEU A 421 1.01 -13.93 -4.10
C LEU A 421 1.31 -14.09 -5.60
N LEU A 422 1.41 -15.35 -6.07
CA LEU A 422 1.76 -15.66 -7.45
C LEU A 422 0.64 -15.30 -8.43
N ASP A 423 -0.62 -15.44 -7.99
CA ASP A 423 -1.83 -15.17 -8.78
C ASP A 423 -2.31 -13.71 -8.70
N LEU A 424 -1.77 -12.92 -7.75
CA LEU A 424 -2.09 -11.50 -7.60
C LEU A 424 -1.90 -10.75 -8.93
N SER A 425 -2.89 -9.97 -9.33
CA SER A 425 -2.79 -9.08 -10.49
C SER A 425 -2.08 -7.80 -10.10
N TRP A 426 -0.83 -7.65 -10.56
CA TRP A 426 0.03 -6.52 -10.20
C TRP A 426 -0.25 -5.25 -10.99
N HIS A 427 0.03 -4.11 -10.35
CA HIS A 427 0.06 -2.79 -10.99
C HIS A 427 1.53 -2.31 -11.08
N PRO A 428 1.93 -1.55 -12.13
CA PRO A 428 3.31 -1.06 -12.28
C PRO A 428 3.80 -0.15 -11.15
N GLU A 429 2.88 0.45 -10.39
CA GLU A 429 3.18 1.28 -9.21
C GLU A 429 3.14 0.50 -7.89
N GLY A 430 2.85 -0.81 -7.94
CA GLY A 430 2.69 -1.68 -6.77
C GLY A 430 1.42 -1.39 -5.95
N TYR A 431 1.34 -2.02 -4.78
CA TYR A 431 0.25 -1.86 -3.82
C TYR A 431 0.79 -1.45 -2.44
N LEU A 432 -0.11 -0.95 -1.59
CA LEU A 432 0.18 -0.77 -0.16
C LEU A 432 -0.05 -2.11 0.52
N ILE A 433 1.00 -2.67 1.13
CA ILE A 433 0.93 -3.94 1.86
C ILE A 433 1.67 -3.75 3.19
N PRO A 434 0.99 -3.93 4.34
CA PRO A 434 1.61 -3.75 5.65
C PRO A 434 2.73 -4.76 5.86
N GLY A 435 3.72 -4.37 6.64
CA GLY A 435 4.83 -5.26 7.00
C GLY A 435 5.75 -5.63 5.83
N ALA A 436 5.61 -5.06 4.64
CA ALA A 436 6.52 -5.32 3.52
C ALA A 436 7.87 -4.58 3.65
N ALA A 437 7.89 -3.46 4.39
CA ALA A 437 8.86 -2.40 4.19
C ALA A 437 10.08 -2.37 5.11
N LYS A 438 10.02 -2.97 6.30
CA LYS A 438 11.13 -2.96 7.25
C LYS A 438 11.64 -4.39 7.46
N GLU A 439 12.83 -4.71 6.98
CA GLU A 439 13.41 -6.07 7.05
C GLU A 439 13.56 -6.63 8.47
N ASN A 440 13.81 -5.77 9.46
CA ASN A 440 13.95 -6.17 10.87
C ASN A 440 12.62 -6.33 11.59
N GLU A 441 11.55 -5.84 10.98
CA GLU A 441 10.22 -5.86 11.55
C GLU A 441 9.34 -6.88 10.79
N ARG A 442 9.51 -7.12 9.50
CA ARG A 442 8.65 -7.97 8.65
C ARG A 442 7.90 -9.12 9.34
N ALA A 443 6.59 -9.21 9.07
CA ALA A 443 5.79 -10.34 9.54
C ALA A 443 6.41 -11.68 9.08
N SER A 444 6.28 -12.72 9.88
CA SER A 444 6.99 -13.98 9.70
C SER A 444 6.67 -14.63 8.34
N MET A 445 5.42 -14.57 7.91
CA MET A 445 4.99 -15.04 6.59
C MET A 445 5.50 -14.13 5.46
N MET A 446 5.53 -12.81 5.66
CA MET A 446 6.08 -11.87 4.68
C MET A 446 7.59 -12.11 4.47
N ASP A 447 8.32 -12.45 5.53
CA ASP A 447 9.73 -12.85 5.44
C ASP A 447 9.92 -14.12 4.62
N LEU A 448 9.08 -15.14 4.82
CA LEU A 448 9.09 -16.35 4.00
C LEU A 448 8.86 -16.03 2.51
N LEU A 449 7.82 -15.25 2.18
CA LEU A 449 7.49 -14.86 0.80
C LEU A 449 8.57 -13.99 0.15
N CYS A 450 9.31 -13.20 0.94
CA CYS A 450 10.40 -12.35 0.46
C CYS A 450 11.77 -13.05 0.50
N SER A 451 11.87 -14.28 1.03
CA SER A 451 13.16 -14.94 1.30
C SER A 451 14.06 -15.11 0.08
N ILE A 452 13.48 -15.25 -1.11
CA ILE A 452 14.21 -15.42 -2.36
C ILE A 452 14.52 -14.08 -3.07
N SER A 453 13.96 -12.94 -2.61
CA SER A 453 14.05 -11.67 -3.33
C SER A 453 15.48 -11.14 -3.47
N GLU A 454 16.33 -11.35 -2.45
CA GLU A 454 17.73 -10.92 -2.46
C GLU A 454 18.55 -11.64 -3.56
N ARG A 455 18.13 -12.86 -3.90
CA ARG A 455 18.78 -13.70 -4.90
C ARG A 455 18.24 -13.45 -6.31
N THR A 456 17.19 -12.64 -6.48
CA THR A 456 16.59 -12.33 -7.79
C THR A 456 17.62 -11.73 -8.75
N ARG A 457 18.41 -10.74 -8.33
CA ARG A 457 19.42 -10.13 -9.21
C ARG A 457 20.48 -11.15 -9.69
N PRO A 458 21.21 -11.87 -8.80
CA PRO A 458 22.21 -12.83 -9.26
C PRO A 458 21.57 -13.96 -10.08
N PHE A 459 20.33 -14.34 -9.81
CA PHE A 459 19.61 -15.31 -10.63
C PHE A 459 19.33 -14.79 -12.04
N VAL A 460 18.82 -13.57 -12.19
CA VAL A 460 18.59 -12.92 -13.48
C VAL A 460 19.88 -12.77 -14.29
N ILE A 461 21.01 -12.42 -13.65
CA ILE A 461 22.31 -12.35 -14.31
C ILE A 461 22.70 -13.70 -14.91
N ARG A 462 22.55 -14.80 -14.15
CA ARG A 462 22.86 -16.15 -14.64
C ARG A 462 21.97 -16.57 -15.80
N LEU A 463 20.67 -16.30 -15.71
CA LEU A 463 19.74 -16.61 -16.79
C LEU A 463 20.06 -15.79 -18.05
N LYS A 464 20.51 -14.54 -17.90
CA LYS A 464 20.97 -13.71 -19.00
C LYS A 464 22.22 -14.30 -19.66
N GLU A 465 23.19 -14.78 -18.88
CA GLU A 465 24.44 -15.37 -19.37
C GLU A 465 24.22 -16.70 -20.11
N GLY A 466 23.26 -17.51 -19.66
CA GLY A 466 22.92 -18.79 -20.30
C GLY A 466 21.54 -18.79 -20.95
N VAL A 467 21.14 -17.68 -21.56
CA VAL A 467 19.82 -17.53 -22.20
C VAL A 467 19.55 -18.59 -23.28
N SER A 468 20.60 -19.10 -23.93
CA SER A 468 20.51 -20.18 -24.92
C SER A 468 19.98 -21.50 -24.34
N ALA A 469 20.14 -21.73 -23.04
CA ALA A 469 19.62 -22.91 -22.35
C ALA A 469 18.13 -22.80 -22.00
N LEU A 470 17.50 -21.63 -22.16
CA LEU A 470 16.07 -21.41 -21.90
C LEU A 470 15.17 -21.83 -23.07
N GLU A 471 15.75 -22.30 -24.18
CA GLU A 471 15.04 -22.76 -25.38
C GLU A 471 14.03 -21.72 -25.92
N LEU A 472 14.42 -20.44 -25.91
CA LEU A 472 13.59 -19.35 -26.41
C LEU A 472 13.72 -19.23 -27.94
N SER A 473 12.69 -18.68 -28.60
CA SER A 473 12.83 -18.27 -30.01
C SER A 473 13.84 -17.12 -30.12
N SER A 474 14.48 -16.94 -31.28
CA SER A 474 15.46 -15.84 -31.45
C SER A 474 14.85 -14.45 -31.21
N ARG A 475 13.54 -14.29 -31.44
CA ARG A 475 12.81 -13.07 -31.12
C ARG A 475 12.66 -12.88 -29.61
N ASP A 476 12.26 -13.94 -28.91
CA ASP A 476 12.01 -13.91 -27.46
C ASP A 476 13.32 -13.84 -26.67
N GLU A 477 14.40 -14.41 -27.17
CA GLU A 477 15.75 -14.28 -26.60
C GLU A 477 16.17 -12.81 -26.55
N LYS A 478 16.03 -12.09 -27.67
CA LYS A 478 16.34 -10.65 -27.69
C LYS A 478 15.43 -9.87 -26.74
N ALA A 479 14.13 -10.16 -26.73
CA ALA A 479 13.18 -9.50 -25.83
C ALA A 479 13.49 -9.79 -24.35
N PHE A 480 13.93 -11.01 -24.02
CA PHE A 480 14.37 -11.40 -22.68
C PHE A 480 15.61 -10.60 -22.26
N LEU A 481 16.61 -10.50 -23.13
CA LEU A 481 17.82 -9.71 -22.86
C LEU A 481 17.49 -8.23 -22.64
N ASP A 482 16.59 -7.66 -23.46
CA ASP A 482 16.15 -6.27 -23.33
C ASP A 482 15.36 -6.04 -22.01
N ALA A 483 14.55 -7.01 -21.56
CA ALA A 483 13.77 -6.94 -20.33
C ALA A 483 14.61 -7.13 -19.05
N THR A 484 15.69 -7.92 -19.10
CA THR A 484 16.55 -8.18 -17.93
C THR A 484 17.44 -6.99 -17.57
N GLU A 485 17.90 -6.21 -18.54
CA GLU A 485 18.88 -5.14 -18.33
C GLU A 485 18.38 -4.04 -17.36
N PRO A 486 17.15 -3.51 -17.46
CA PRO A 486 16.60 -2.55 -16.50
C PRO A 486 16.54 -3.10 -15.07
N VAL A 487 16.17 -4.37 -14.92
CA VAL A 487 16.05 -5.04 -13.60
C VAL A 487 17.44 -5.17 -12.96
N ILE A 488 18.43 -5.66 -13.69
CA ILE A 488 19.81 -5.81 -13.19
C ILE A 488 20.40 -4.45 -12.78
N ARG A 489 20.22 -3.42 -13.61
CA ARG A 489 20.74 -2.07 -13.34
C ARG A 489 20.10 -1.43 -12.12
N ARG A 490 18.76 -1.52 -12.00
CA ARG A 490 18.02 -0.82 -10.94
C ARG A 490 18.02 -1.56 -9.61
N ALA A 491 18.15 -2.89 -9.61
CA ALA A 491 18.31 -3.67 -8.38
C ALA A 491 19.57 -3.29 -7.57
N VAL A 492 20.58 -2.66 -8.19
CA VAL A 492 21.81 -2.17 -7.51
C VAL A 492 21.71 -0.70 -7.12
N SER A 493 20.95 0.09 -7.89
CA SER A 493 21.11 1.54 -7.93
C SER A 493 19.91 2.34 -7.45
N SER A 494 18.79 1.67 -7.10
CA SER A 494 17.55 2.38 -6.78
C SER A 494 17.49 2.80 -5.32
N PRO A 495 17.35 4.10 -5.02
CA PRO A 495 16.98 4.60 -3.70
C PRO A 495 15.45 4.63 -3.51
N THR A 496 14.64 4.41 -4.58
CA THR A 496 13.18 4.45 -4.51
C THR A 496 12.58 3.16 -5.03
N ARG A 497 11.67 2.55 -4.26
CA ARG A 497 10.99 1.29 -4.59
C ARG A 497 10.23 1.36 -5.91
N ARG A 498 9.64 2.53 -6.22
CA ARG A 498 8.94 2.83 -7.49
C ARG A 498 9.74 2.52 -8.74
N ALA A 499 11.01 2.96 -8.79
CA ALA A 499 11.79 2.89 -10.02
C ALA A 499 12.16 1.44 -10.39
N LEU A 500 12.10 0.52 -9.42
CA LEU A 500 12.30 -0.91 -9.59
C LEU A 500 11.01 -1.64 -9.97
N LEU A 501 9.86 -1.27 -9.38
CA LEU A 501 8.56 -1.91 -9.63
C LEU A 501 8.15 -1.90 -11.11
N GLN A 502 8.30 -0.77 -11.82
CA GLN A 502 7.91 -0.70 -13.23
C GLN A 502 8.69 -1.67 -14.15
N PRO A 503 10.03 -1.76 -14.07
CA PRO A 503 10.79 -2.82 -14.73
C PRO A 503 10.37 -4.24 -14.35
N LEU A 504 10.13 -4.49 -13.06
CA LEU A 504 9.73 -5.81 -12.58
C LEU A 504 8.38 -6.21 -13.17
N PHE A 505 7.41 -5.30 -13.17
CA PHE A 505 6.09 -5.50 -13.78
C PHE A 505 6.21 -5.78 -15.29
N ALA A 506 6.98 -4.97 -16.02
CA ALA A 506 7.17 -5.19 -17.46
C ALA A 506 7.84 -6.54 -17.77
N PHE A 507 8.79 -6.95 -16.93
CA PHE A 507 9.44 -8.24 -17.10
C PHE A 507 8.49 -9.40 -16.75
N ASP A 508 7.69 -9.26 -15.71
CA ASP A 508 6.66 -10.21 -15.32
C ASP A 508 5.58 -10.41 -16.41
N GLU A 509 5.09 -9.32 -17.01
CA GLU A 509 4.16 -9.41 -18.15
C GLU A 509 4.76 -10.11 -19.36
N PHE A 510 6.06 -9.95 -19.58
CA PHE A 510 6.78 -10.68 -20.62
C PHE A 510 6.88 -12.16 -20.29
N LEU A 511 7.23 -12.53 -19.05
CA LEU A 511 7.31 -13.93 -18.62
C LEU A 511 5.97 -14.64 -18.68
N ARG A 512 4.85 -13.94 -18.50
CA ARG A 512 3.51 -14.52 -18.69
C ARG A 512 3.32 -15.12 -20.09
N LYS A 513 4.01 -14.59 -21.11
CA LYS A 513 3.98 -15.11 -22.50
C LYS A 513 4.86 -16.34 -22.71
N LEU A 514 5.80 -16.59 -21.79
CA LEU A 514 6.76 -17.69 -21.82
C LEU A 514 6.41 -18.82 -20.85
N GLN A 515 5.20 -18.77 -20.27
CA GLN A 515 4.74 -19.81 -19.36
C GLN A 515 4.57 -21.14 -20.09
N HIS A 516 4.73 -22.22 -19.33
CA HIS A 516 4.45 -23.57 -19.81
C HIS A 516 2.98 -23.68 -20.25
N ASP A 517 2.69 -24.54 -21.23
CA ASP A 517 1.33 -24.75 -21.79
C ASP A 517 0.28 -25.08 -20.71
N ARG A 518 0.75 -25.63 -19.60
CA ARG A 518 -0.03 -25.93 -18.39
C ARG A 518 0.31 -24.95 -17.28
N ALA A 519 -0.68 -24.17 -16.86
CA ALA A 519 -0.55 -23.18 -15.80
C ALA A 519 -0.20 -23.82 -14.44
N GLU A 520 -0.58 -25.08 -14.22
CA GLU A 520 -0.32 -25.82 -12.99
C GLU A 520 1.18 -26.00 -12.76
N VAL A 521 1.96 -26.25 -13.83
CA VAL A 521 3.42 -26.41 -13.72
C VAL A 521 4.06 -25.12 -13.19
N GLN A 522 3.67 -23.98 -13.75
CA GLN A 522 4.14 -22.66 -13.35
C GLN A 522 3.80 -22.37 -11.88
N GLN A 523 2.56 -22.67 -11.48
CA GLN A 523 2.06 -22.44 -10.12
C GLN A 523 2.77 -23.36 -9.12
N MET A 524 2.86 -24.66 -9.40
CA MET A 524 3.50 -25.64 -8.52
C MET A 524 4.97 -25.31 -8.26
N VAL A 525 5.74 -25.03 -9.33
CA VAL A 525 7.14 -24.63 -9.19
C VAL A 525 7.25 -23.32 -8.42
N GLY A 526 6.40 -22.33 -8.73
CA GLY A 526 6.42 -21.05 -8.01
C GLY A 526 6.12 -21.18 -6.51
N ILE A 527 5.16 -22.03 -6.14
CA ILE A 527 4.80 -22.29 -4.74
C ILE A 527 5.97 -22.93 -4.01
N LEU A 528 6.59 -23.96 -4.60
CA LEU A 528 7.76 -24.62 -4.00
C LEU A 528 8.94 -23.66 -3.85
N MET A 529 9.16 -22.77 -4.82
CA MET A 529 10.21 -21.74 -4.73
C MET A 529 10.02 -20.80 -3.53
N LEU A 530 8.78 -20.52 -3.11
CA LEU A 530 8.46 -19.62 -2.00
C LEU A 530 8.34 -20.34 -0.65
N THR A 531 7.95 -21.62 -0.64
CA THR A 531 7.60 -22.35 0.59
C THR A 531 8.61 -23.43 0.97
N ASN A 532 9.50 -23.84 0.05
CA ASN A 532 10.48 -24.89 0.29
C ASN A 532 11.91 -24.40 -0.02
N ALA A 533 12.69 -24.18 1.04
CA ALA A 533 14.05 -23.65 0.93
C ALA A 533 15.02 -24.62 0.22
N GLU A 534 14.85 -25.93 0.40
CA GLU A 534 15.68 -26.95 -0.27
C GLU A 534 15.45 -26.93 -1.79
N PHE A 535 14.18 -26.86 -2.22
CA PHE A 535 13.82 -26.73 -3.63
C PHE A 535 14.37 -25.42 -4.24
N ALA A 536 14.18 -24.30 -3.53
CA ALA A 536 14.67 -23.00 -3.99
C ALA A 536 16.21 -22.99 -4.16
N GLU A 537 16.94 -23.63 -3.24
CA GLU A 537 18.39 -23.79 -3.32
C GLU A 537 18.80 -24.72 -4.47
N LEU A 538 18.12 -25.86 -4.64
CA LEU A 538 18.36 -26.78 -5.75
C LEU A 538 18.20 -26.08 -7.10
N VAL A 539 17.11 -25.34 -7.29
CA VAL A 539 16.86 -24.62 -8.54
C VAL A 539 17.93 -23.53 -8.75
N TYR A 540 18.28 -22.78 -7.70
CA TYR A 540 19.33 -21.76 -7.77
C TYR A 540 20.71 -22.32 -8.14
N GLN A 541 21.06 -23.50 -7.61
CA GLN A 541 22.30 -24.21 -7.94
C GLN A 541 22.25 -24.79 -9.35
N SER A 542 21.11 -25.36 -9.77
CA SER A 542 20.93 -25.89 -11.13
C SER A 542 21.11 -24.81 -12.21
N ALA A 543 20.75 -23.56 -11.91
CA ALA A 543 20.98 -22.40 -12.78
C ALA A 543 22.47 -22.07 -12.99
N ARG A 544 23.40 -22.65 -12.22
CA ARG A 544 24.85 -22.57 -12.50
C ARG A 544 25.31 -23.58 -13.55
N HIS A 545 24.53 -24.63 -13.79
CA HIS A 545 24.88 -25.77 -14.63
C HIS A 545 23.88 -25.97 -15.78
N MET A 546 23.28 -24.89 -16.27
CA MET A 546 22.17 -24.93 -17.24
C MET A 546 22.53 -25.63 -18.56
N THR A 547 23.77 -25.49 -19.03
CA THR A 547 24.22 -26.10 -20.29
C THR A 547 24.34 -27.62 -20.20
N SER A 548 24.63 -28.17 -19.01
CA SER A 548 24.72 -29.61 -18.77
C SER A 548 23.39 -30.26 -18.38
N LEU A 549 22.44 -29.49 -17.83
CA LEU A 549 21.15 -29.98 -17.31
C LEU A 549 19.97 -29.80 -18.27
N SER A 550 20.20 -29.28 -19.47
CA SER A 550 19.16 -29.06 -20.49
C SER A 550 18.39 -30.34 -20.87
N GLN A 551 19.00 -31.52 -20.69
CA GLN A 551 18.35 -32.81 -20.95
C GLN A 551 17.62 -33.40 -19.73
N ALA A 552 17.81 -32.84 -18.53
CA ALA A 552 17.16 -33.33 -17.32
C ALA A 552 15.66 -33.02 -17.39
N ARG A 553 14.85 -34.04 -17.10
CA ARG A 553 13.40 -33.95 -17.07
C ARG A 553 12.91 -34.17 -15.64
N VAL A 554 12.05 -33.28 -15.18
CA VAL A 554 11.37 -33.39 -13.90
C VAL A 554 9.98 -33.95 -14.17
N GLU A 555 9.57 -34.95 -13.41
CA GLU A 555 8.21 -35.46 -13.52
C GLU A 555 7.34 -34.79 -12.46
N ILE A 556 6.16 -34.33 -12.87
CA ILE A 556 5.15 -33.76 -11.99
C ILE A 556 3.91 -34.65 -12.08
N ASP A 557 3.53 -35.24 -10.96
CA ASP A 557 2.28 -35.97 -10.83
C ASP A 557 1.20 -35.02 -10.30
N LEU A 558 0.32 -34.56 -11.20
CA LEU A 558 -0.76 -33.64 -10.85
C LEU A 558 -1.81 -34.24 -9.90
N ARG A 559 -1.90 -35.57 -9.81
CA ARG A 559 -2.87 -36.24 -8.92
C ARG A 559 -2.40 -36.22 -7.48
N THR A 560 -1.12 -36.54 -7.28
CA THR A 560 -0.53 -36.63 -5.94
C THR A 560 0.09 -35.30 -5.50
N GLY A 561 0.35 -34.38 -6.43
CA GLY A 561 1.06 -33.13 -6.15
C GLY A 561 2.55 -33.32 -5.94
N VAL A 562 3.09 -34.48 -6.32
CA VAL A 562 4.50 -34.81 -6.12
C VAL A 562 5.31 -34.41 -7.35
N LEU A 563 6.31 -33.57 -7.12
CA LEU A 563 7.32 -33.20 -8.10
C LEU A 563 8.59 -34.00 -7.83
N THR A 564 9.03 -34.80 -8.79
CA THR A 564 10.21 -35.67 -8.68
C THR A 564 11.36 -35.13 -9.53
N VAL A 565 12.45 -34.74 -8.87
CA VAL A 565 13.66 -34.24 -9.51
C VAL A 565 14.73 -35.35 -9.52
N PRO A 566 15.20 -35.80 -10.70
CA PRO A 566 16.32 -36.73 -10.76
C PRO A 566 17.63 -36.02 -10.40
N SER A 567 18.36 -36.56 -9.42
CA SER A 567 19.67 -36.08 -9.01
C SER A 567 20.80 -36.67 -9.86
N ALA A 568 21.92 -35.96 -9.94
CA ALA A 568 23.13 -36.37 -10.66
C ALA A 568 23.75 -37.68 -10.14
N PHE A 569 23.43 -38.10 -8.91
CA PHE A 569 23.94 -39.33 -8.28
C PHE A 569 22.93 -40.50 -8.30
N GLY A 570 21.89 -40.42 -9.12
CA GLY A 570 20.87 -41.48 -9.23
C GLY A 570 19.86 -41.52 -8.07
N THR A 571 19.93 -40.56 -7.13
CA THR A 571 18.88 -40.35 -6.13
C THR A 571 17.74 -39.53 -6.72
N VAL A 572 16.51 -39.81 -6.32
CA VAL A 572 15.34 -39.01 -6.72
C VAL A 572 14.94 -38.17 -5.51
N GLN A 573 14.86 -36.86 -5.69
CA GLN A 573 14.30 -35.97 -4.67
C GLN A 573 12.84 -35.69 -4.99
N THR A 574 11.99 -35.71 -3.97
CA THR A 574 10.54 -35.54 -4.11
C THR A 574 10.08 -34.34 -3.30
N PHE A 575 9.31 -33.46 -3.93
CA PHE A 575 8.73 -32.28 -3.32
C PHE A 575 7.20 -32.35 -3.40
N GLU A 576 6.52 -32.07 -2.31
CA GLU A 576 5.07 -32.26 -2.19
C GLU A 576 4.31 -30.95 -2.22
N ILE A 577 3.17 -30.96 -2.92
CA ILE A 577 2.22 -29.85 -2.99
C ILE A 577 0.83 -30.38 -2.66
N ASP A 578 0.12 -29.67 -1.80
CA ASP A 578 -1.22 -30.02 -1.33
C ASP A 578 -2.28 -29.59 -2.39
N VAL A 579 -2.27 -30.30 -3.53
CA VAL A 579 -3.10 -30.01 -4.72
C VAL A 579 -4.59 -29.94 -4.40
N HIS A 580 -5.07 -30.74 -3.46
CA HIS A 580 -6.48 -30.76 -3.05
C HIS A 580 -6.98 -29.43 -2.47
N ILE A 581 -6.07 -28.58 -1.97
CA ILE A 581 -6.39 -27.26 -1.39
C ILE A 581 -6.32 -26.18 -2.47
N LEU A 582 -5.40 -26.33 -3.41
CA LEU A 582 -5.14 -25.37 -4.48
C LEU A 582 -6.10 -25.52 -5.67
N TYR A 583 -6.57 -26.74 -5.95
CA TYR A 583 -7.28 -27.11 -7.19
C TYR A 583 -8.61 -27.85 -6.97
N ARG A 584 -9.21 -27.71 -5.78
CA ARG A 584 -10.41 -28.44 -5.32
C ARG A 584 -11.58 -28.49 -6.32
N ALA A 585 -11.75 -27.46 -7.15
CA ALA A 585 -12.82 -27.36 -8.16
C ALA A 585 -12.41 -27.73 -9.59
N SER A 586 -11.11 -27.75 -9.91
CA SER A 586 -10.58 -27.92 -11.27
C SER A 586 -10.01 -29.32 -11.55
N LEU A 587 -9.93 -30.18 -10.55
CA LEU A 587 -9.57 -31.58 -10.72
C LEU A 587 -10.74 -32.34 -11.36
N GLN A 588 -10.80 -32.36 -12.70
CA GLN A 588 -11.51 -33.42 -13.40
C GLN A 588 -10.80 -34.75 -13.07
N LEU A 589 -11.31 -35.45 -12.06
CA LEU A 589 -10.88 -36.82 -11.70
C LEU A 589 -11.03 -37.71 -12.94
N GLY A 590 -9.94 -38.01 -13.65
CA GLY A 590 -10.01 -38.91 -14.81
C GLY A 590 -8.70 -39.27 -15.50
N SER A 591 -7.76 -38.35 -15.69
CA SER A 591 -6.50 -38.64 -16.41
C SER A 591 -5.32 -38.80 -15.44
N GLN A 592 -4.63 -39.95 -15.53
CA GLN A 592 -3.29 -40.13 -14.94
C GLN A 592 -2.31 -39.23 -15.68
N GLU A 593 -2.18 -37.97 -15.27
CA GLU A 593 -1.34 -37.03 -16.00
C GLU A 593 -0.04 -36.75 -15.25
N LYS A 594 0.90 -37.69 -15.41
CA LYS A 594 2.31 -37.40 -15.18
C LYS A 594 2.82 -36.53 -16.31
N ILE A 595 3.29 -35.34 -15.97
CA ILE A 595 3.85 -34.40 -16.94
C ILE A 595 5.36 -34.43 -16.81
N SER A 596 6.05 -34.59 -17.94
CA SER A 596 7.49 -34.44 -18.00
C SER A 596 7.82 -33.00 -18.38
N VAL A 597 8.43 -32.26 -17.45
CA VAL A 597 8.75 -30.84 -17.58
C VAL A 597 10.25 -30.68 -17.81
N LYS A 598 10.61 -29.83 -18.76
CA LYS A 598 12.01 -29.51 -19.06
C LYS A 598 12.60 -28.60 -17.98
N HIS A 599 13.92 -28.71 -17.78
CA HIS A 599 14.65 -27.81 -16.88
C HIS A 599 14.47 -26.32 -17.24
N SER A 600 14.42 -25.99 -18.54
CA SER A 600 14.19 -24.62 -19.02
C SER A 600 12.87 -24.02 -18.53
N ASP A 601 11.81 -24.81 -18.46
CA ASP A 601 10.49 -24.35 -18.01
C ASP A 601 10.45 -24.16 -16.49
N ILE A 602 11.17 -24.99 -15.74
CA ILE A 602 11.37 -24.81 -14.29
C ILE A 602 12.11 -23.49 -14.01
N LEU A 603 13.14 -23.17 -14.79
CA LEU A 603 13.88 -21.92 -14.63
C LEU A 603 13.02 -20.69 -14.95
N LYS A 604 12.17 -20.75 -15.99
CA LYS A 604 11.20 -19.69 -16.31
C LYS A 604 10.17 -19.52 -15.18
N ALA A 605 9.67 -20.63 -14.64
CA ALA A 605 8.72 -20.63 -13.53
C ALA A 605 9.34 -20.07 -12.24
N ALA A 606 10.57 -20.50 -11.93
CA ALA A 606 11.31 -19.98 -10.80
C ALA A 606 11.61 -18.49 -10.94
N LEU A 607 11.96 -18.02 -12.15
CA LEU A 607 12.18 -16.60 -12.41
C LEU A 607 10.93 -15.77 -12.11
N HIS A 608 9.74 -16.23 -12.50
CA HIS A 608 8.48 -15.55 -12.15
C HIS A 608 8.30 -15.46 -10.62
N ALA A 609 8.58 -16.52 -9.86
CA ALA A 609 8.54 -16.48 -8.40
C ALA A 609 9.54 -15.49 -7.81
N TYR A 610 10.78 -15.45 -8.33
CA TYR A 610 11.80 -14.45 -7.94
C TYR A 610 11.34 -13.01 -8.20
N LEU A 611 10.69 -12.75 -9.33
CA LEU A 611 10.15 -11.42 -9.64
C LEU A 611 9.00 -11.06 -8.68
N ARG A 612 8.03 -11.95 -8.48
CA ARG A 612 6.89 -11.74 -7.57
C ARG A 612 7.34 -11.49 -6.13
N SER A 613 8.30 -12.27 -5.65
CA SER A 613 8.93 -12.08 -4.34
C SER A 613 9.62 -10.72 -4.22
N LEU A 614 10.38 -10.30 -5.23
CA LEU A 614 11.03 -8.98 -5.24
C LEU A 614 10.04 -7.83 -5.40
N MET A 615 8.94 -8.01 -6.14
CA MET A 615 7.86 -7.03 -6.25
C MET A 615 7.17 -6.82 -4.89
N LEU A 616 6.90 -7.90 -4.15
CA LEU A 616 6.38 -7.83 -2.78
C LEU A 616 7.33 -7.08 -1.84
N ALA A 617 8.61 -7.45 -1.85
CA ALA A 617 9.64 -6.76 -1.07
C ALA A 617 9.78 -5.26 -1.44
N SER A 618 9.39 -4.89 -2.66
CA SER A 618 9.40 -3.52 -3.17
C SER A 618 8.08 -2.77 -2.95
N CYS A 619 7.06 -3.37 -2.32
CA CYS A 619 5.81 -2.68 -2.01
C CYS A 619 6.00 -1.61 -0.93
N TYR A 620 5.07 -0.66 -0.88
CA TYR A 620 5.06 0.37 0.16
C TYR A 620 4.31 -0.12 1.39
N ASP A 621 4.72 0.38 2.55
CA ASP A 621 4.03 0.08 3.80
C ASP A 621 2.67 0.77 3.85
N ALA A 622 1.65 0.01 4.23
CA ALA A 622 0.30 0.50 4.45
C ALA A 622 0.12 1.07 5.87
N GLU A 623 0.94 0.64 6.84
CA GLU A 623 0.80 1.02 8.25
C GLU A 623 0.69 2.54 8.48
N PRO A 624 1.51 3.40 7.85
CA PRO A 624 1.42 4.85 8.08
C PRO A 624 0.08 5.44 7.62
N LEU A 625 -0.47 4.92 6.52
CA LEU A 625 -1.76 5.36 6.00
C LEU A 625 -2.89 4.95 6.96
N ILE A 626 -2.90 3.68 7.37
CA ILE A 626 -3.92 3.12 8.26
C ILE A 626 -3.88 3.84 9.62
N ALA A 627 -2.68 3.97 10.22
CA ALA A 627 -2.50 4.67 11.49
C ALA A 627 -2.92 6.15 11.42
N CYS A 628 -2.64 6.82 10.30
CA CYS A 628 -3.06 8.22 10.07
C CYS A 628 -4.58 8.36 10.19
N PHE A 629 -5.35 7.51 9.49
CA PHE A 629 -6.81 7.63 9.51
C PHE A 629 -7.45 7.04 10.77
N GLU A 630 -6.83 6.10 11.46
CA GLU A 630 -7.35 5.56 12.73
C GLU A 630 -7.16 6.52 13.90
N THR A 631 -6.02 7.24 13.95
CA THR A 631 -5.78 8.27 14.97
C THR A 631 -6.77 9.43 14.85
N MET A 632 -7.27 9.69 13.64
CA MET A 632 -8.24 10.74 13.36
C MET A 632 -9.68 10.21 13.52
N LYS A 633 -10.24 10.40 14.71
CA LYS A 633 -11.64 10.06 15.04
C LYS A 633 -12.70 10.92 14.32
N SER A 634 -12.29 11.91 13.54
CA SER A 634 -13.23 12.75 12.80
C SER A 634 -13.60 12.11 11.47
N ASP A 635 -14.90 12.03 11.17
CA ASP A 635 -15.39 11.61 9.86
C ASP A 635 -15.31 12.72 8.81
N ILE A 636 -15.21 13.97 9.26
CA ILE A 636 -15.17 15.17 8.42
C ILE A 636 -13.90 15.97 8.72
N PHE A 637 -13.22 16.34 7.64
CA PHE A 637 -12.01 17.15 7.65
C PHE A 637 -12.29 18.46 6.91
N TYR A 638 -11.58 19.53 7.25
CA TYR A 638 -11.70 20.80 6.52
C TYR A 638 -10.50 21.03 5.63
N MET A 639 -10.72 21.07 4.33
CA MET A 639 -9.67 21.31 3.34
C MET A 639 -9.64 22.77 2.94
N ALA A 640 -8.47 23.41 3.09
CA ALA A 640 -8.23 24.83 2.85
C ALA A 640 -8.17 25.19 1.37
#